data_AF-A0A0F7UB85-F1
#
_entry.id   AF-A0A0F7UB85-F1
#
_cell.length_a   1.000
_cell.length_b   1.000
_cell.length_c   1.000
_cell.angle_alpha   90.00
_cell.angle_beta   90.00
_cell.angle_gamma   90.00
#
_symmetry.space_group_name_H-M   'P 1'
#
loop_
_entity.id
_entity.type
_entity.pdbx_description
1 polymer ?
#
loop_
_entity_poly.entity_id
_entity_poly.type
_entity_poly.pdbx_seq_one_letter_code
_entity_poly.pdbx_strand_id
1 'polypeptide(L)'
;MMLACLLLAVSFFAWQQCLAQNVGYNLGPLQQLTRFRKQHRRTIDGRLWGEWCYVEVQLLGKGGRDWNWCIPPINYDKVRSKSREAFEMKATEAEKMIARLDGSISRVDDMLRRHSATCGARHDSVGRQLEKIEKVLSHSRTCLKKVEEASGKVDALEKDIITIQNDIATGRRRLFAQPENCESVPGYEDEPFPDGIKGYYYGNPRFSGAPRAIRIDRAIDFVFAGAGPVEGLTSQQYSIRWDGYLLAPRSGDFTFSIETDSGVRVFLNQQPIIVDRMLPATEADAVGDKIVPLTAVAGHPGRHTTESVPVELTAGEKYKLRVELVHTSHFKYENADSAYLKLSWQSSGVKKEVIPGKYFFTSNPSPPVKFSGGEKAFADSGQFVVADVPQRYQGMKMIRGPSDPAVECFEFSANMPVNVYVASPVGATLPLAPSEKQPWTAHDTGDDLSVYRGTNPLSLALDSSRMKIRKIIFPEGGLISFNVTDKGVQFLLFLEGRKENALSCGGQQQVLSLVGGPTFAECEASSELSEEFGCRAALNGKNMDVKNGVWRTAGGNGVGEYIVVKFNRPVQITHFRFKPRGDAVTWPSEITLSFSGDGDEEGETFGILHTQSMEHNSFKLKHPAVTNYVRAAISQMYVNGEDSGGSFEFLGTACSLPEEGTTKEDEAPKIVIDSCASTMEDIPELLPVQEGEQFFAVCPRTCALSLDGYVYGTDEYAPESSLCKAALHSGACSAFTACRVLVTVTGPRKSFPASSQNGISSYAHGPSGSSLTFSRMSCTDSMLSRASIKYKISFGVGSSQSGWLVDNGSVKQRRDGVMYGWLRPADATKCPGSLFSNPLNREGIMFPPASSSDECKRGADCRTNFWSLSVPENGRYRVEVQLGNPCLSTAANNYLQVNGTPVAQGVKLETGRFYVAIADLDVKDKIIVLSSLCDATGNTKELCTDAVTTILNVIIEKKE
;
A
#
# COMPACT_ATOMS: atom_id res chain seq x y z
N MET A 1 26.83 -51.20 37.10
CA MET A 1 27.31 -52.60 36.96
C MET A 1 28.57 -52.58 36.11
N MET A 2 29.57 -53.42 36.40
CA MET A 2 30.83 -53.60 35.61
C MET A 2 31.52 -52.33 35.06
N LEU A 3 32.27 -51.61 35.91
CA LEU A 3 33.54 -50.96 35.51
C LEU A 3 34.34 -50.45 36.73
N ALA A 4 33.68 -50.05 37.82
CA ALA A 4 34.32 -49.64 39.09
C ALA A 4 34.78 -50.83 40.00
N CYS A 5 34.96 -52.03 39.45
CA CYS A 5 35.27 -53.27 40.21
C CYS A 5 36.64 -53.88 39.86
N LEU A 6 37.55 -53.12 39.22
CA LEU A 6 38.82 -53.65 38.68
C LEU A 6 40.10 -52.94 39.17
N LEU A 7 39.98 -51.99 40.10
CA LEU A 7 41.11 -51.25 40.69
C LEU A 7 41.09 -51.25 42.24
N LEU A 8 40.65 -52.37 42.83
CA LEU A 8 40.80 -52.69 44.25
C LEU A 8 41.51 -54.05 44.44
N ALA A 9 42.67 -54.21 43.82
CA ALA A 9 43.57 -55.33 44.10
C ALA A 9 45.02 -55.02 43.66
N VAL A 10 45.92 -54.80 44.63
CA VAL A 10 47.35 -55.21 44.67
C VAL A 10 48.02 -54.54 45.90
N SER A 11 48.70 -55.33 46.74
CA SER A 11 49.66 -54.97 47.82
C SER A 11 49.43 -53.67 48.63
N PHE A 12 49.17 -53.65 49.95
CA PHE A 12 49.39 -54.63 51.03
C PHE A 12 50.85 -55.13 51.18
N PHE A 13 51.41 -55.06 52.39
CA PHE A 13 52.80 -55.38 52.77
C PHE A 13 53.85 -54.33 52.32
N ALA A 14 54.85 -53.93 53.13
CA ALA A 14 55.16 -54.28 54.54
C ALA A 14 56.06 -53.20 55.22
N TRP A 15 56.59 -53.56 56.41
CA TRP A 15 57.75 -53.02 57.12
C TRP A 15 57.59 -51.77 58.03
N GLN A 16 57.55 -52.09 59.33
CA GLN A 16 58.51 -51.65 60.36
C GLN A 16 59.22 -50.28 60.24
N GLN A 17 59.11 -49.53 61.35
CA GLN A 17 60.20 -48.87 62.10
C GLN A 17 61.29 -48.10 61.31
N CYS A 18 61.38 -46.78 61.54
CA CYS A 18 62.44 -46.28 62.44
C CYS A 18 62.33 -44.80 62.85
N LEU A 19 63.00 -44.55 63.99
CA LEU A 19 63.67 -43.35 64.53
C LEU A 19 63.59 -41.98 63.83
N ALA A 20 63.71 -40.93 64.65
CA ALA A 20 63.60 -39.52 64.24
C ALA A 20 64.95 -38.76 64.20
N GLN A 21 65.05 -37.82 63.25
CA GLN A 21 65.86 -36.59 63.22
C GLN A 21 65.28 -35.71 62.09
N ASN A 22 64.83 -34.45 62.21
CA ASN A 22 64.99 -33.32 63.14
C ASN A 22 66.08 -32.29 62.72
N VAL A 23 65.84 -31.01 63.07
CA VAL A 23 66.60 -29.77 62.81
C VAL A 23 66.39 -29.16 61.40
N GLY A 24 66.00 -27.88 61.28
CA GLY A 24 65.57 -26.98 62.36
C GLY A 24 65.39 -25.50 61.98
N TYR A 25 65.09 -24.69 63.01
CA TYR A 25 65.12 -23.23 63.01
C TYR A 25 65.92 -22.74 64.22
N ASN A 26 66.59 -21.58 64.10
CA ASN A 26 67.42 -21.01 65.17
C ASN A 26 66.65 -19.91 65.94
N LEU A 27 66.56 -20.05 67.27
CA LEU A 27 65.84 -19.12 68.17
C LEU A 27 66.62 -18.80 69.46
N GLY A 28 67.95 -18.89 69.41
CA GLY A 28 68.83 -18.74 70.58
C GLY A 28 68.89 -17.35 71.26
N PRO A 29 69.13 -16.23 70.53
CA PRO A 29 69.59 -14.99 71.17
C PRO A 29 68.57 -14.28 72.08
N LEU A 30 67.29 -14.19 71.67
CA LEU A 30 66.34 -13.26 72.31
C LEU A 30 65.83 -13.70 73.70
N GLN A 31 65.90 -14.99 74.06
CA GLN A 31 65.52 -15.42 75.42
C GLN A 31 66.54 -15.03 76.51
N GLN A 32 67.76 -14.63 76.14
CA GLN A 32 68.74 -14.13 77.12
C GLN A 32 68.30 -12.79 77.74
N LEU A 33 67.64 -11.91 76.97
CA LEU A 33 67.00 -10.70 77.49
C LEU A 33 65.87 -11.02 78.49
N THR A 34 65.09 -12.08 78.24
CA THR A 34 63.93 -12.41 79.07
C THR A 34 64.29 -13.08 80.40
N ARG A 35 65.38 -13.85 80.47
CA ARG A 35 65.80 -14.52 81.71
C ARG A 35 66.62 -13.63 82.64
N PHE A 36 67.38 -12.64 82.12
CA PHE A 36 68.05 -11.63 82.96
C PHE A 36 67.05 -10.91 83.90
N ARG A 37 65.87 -10.55 83.40
CA ARG A 37 64.78 -9.94 84.20
C ARG A 37 64.24 -10.82 85.34
N LYS A 38 64.49 -12.14 85.36
CA LYS A 38 64.13 -13.00 86.52
C LYS A 38 65.24 -13.11 87.57
N GLN A 39 66.43 -12.55 87.31
CA GLN A 39 67.60 -12.66 88.18
C GLN A 39 67.70 -11.53 89.24
N HIS A 40 66.63 -10.74 89.42
CA HIS A 40 66.47 -9.75 90.49
C HIS A 40 65.33 -10.12 91.46
N ARG A 41 65.28 -11.39 91.88
CA ARG A 41 64.55 -11.80 93.10
C ARG A 41 65.52 -11.97 94.26
N ARG A 42 65.40 -11.07 95.24
CA ARG A 42 65.55 -11.33 96.68
C ARG A 42 64.14 -11.23 97.29
N THR A 43 63.79 -11.89 98.39
CA THR A 43 64.28 -13.14 99.02
C THR A 43 63.24 -14.26 98.64
N ILE A 44 62.97 -15.39 99.30
CA ILE A 44 63.47 -16.10 100.49
C ILE A 44 63.59 -17.60 100.09
N ASP A 45 64.69 -18.33 100.32
CA ASP A 45 66.09 -17.92 100.35
C ASP A 45 67.03 -19.15 100.13
N GLY A 46 68.32 -19.02 100.44
CA GLY A 46 69.16 -20.12 100.94
C GLY A 46 69.84 -21.07 99.93
N ARG A 47 69.10 -21.79 99.06
CA ARG A 47 69.56 -23.04 98.34
C ARG A 47 69.75 -24.24 99.33
N LEU A 48 70.28 -25.45 99.06
CA LEU A 48 70.96 -26.18 97.95
C LEU A 48 70.28 -27.58 97.77
N TRP A 49 70.21 -28.25 96.60
CA TRP A 49 71.19 -29.03 95.77
C TRP A 49 71.69 -30.39 96.32
N GLY A 50 72.06 -31.33 95.42
CA GLY A 50 72.52 -32.72 95.67
C GLY A 50 73.04 -33.44 94.39
N GLU A 51 73.48 -34.71 94.47
CA GLU A 51 74.28 -35.45 93.46
C GLU A 51 73.49 -36.39 92.49
N TRP A 52 74.14 -36.89 91.41
CA TRP A 52 73.53 -37.42 90.16
C TRP A 52 74.40 -38.55 89.49
N CYS A 53 73.83 -39.50 88.69
CA CYS A 53 74.51 -40.64 87.97
C CYS A 53 74.12 -40.80 86.46
N TYR A 54 75.01 -41.19 85.53
CA TYR A 54 74.74 -41.10 84.06
C TYR A 54 73.55 -41.94 83.53
N VAL A 55 72.79 -41.40 82.54
CA VAL A 55 71.64 -42.06 81.89
C VAL A 55 71.75 -42.01 80.36
N GLU A 56 71.58 -43.16 79.68
CA GLU A 56 71.79 -43.28 78.23
C GLU A 56 70.55 -42.89 77.39
N VAL A 57 70.74 -41.97 76.44
CA VAL A 57 69.69 -41.08 75.88
C VAL A 57 69.09 -41.52 74.54
N GLN A 58 68.81 -42.82 74.38
CA GLN A 58 68.20 -43.37 73.14
C GLN A 58 66.67 -43.58 73.21
N LEU A 59 66.07 -43.74 74.39
CA LEU A 59 64.60 -43.81 74.57
C LEU A 59 63.99 -42.50 75.11
N LEU A 60 64.84 -41.59 75.58
CA LEU A 60 64.51 -40.21 75.96
C LEU A 60 65.60 -39.35 75.32
N GLY A 61 65.23 -38.51 74.34
CA GLY A 61 66.22 -37.81 73.50
C GLY A 61 67.11 -36.84 74.29
N LYS A 62 68.34 -36.62 73.79
CA LYS A 62 69.40 -35.78 74.38
C LYS A 62 68.89 -34.55 75.15
N GLY A 63 68.75 -34.69 76.46
CA GLY A 63 68.42 -33.62 77.39
C GLY A 63 69.66 -33.16 78.14
N GLY A 64 69.81 -31.85 78.37
CA GLY A 64 70.98 -31.24 79.03
C GLY A 64 71.11 -31.48 80.53
N ARG A 65 70.92 -32.73 80.97
CA ARG A 65 71.38 -33.29 82.25
C ARG A 65 71.69 -34.76 81.99
N ASP A 66 72.94 -35.03 81.65
CA ASP A 66 73.41 -36.39 81.33
C ASP A 66 73.48 -37.32 82.56
N TRP A 67 72.84 -36.97 83.68
CA TRP A 67 72.93 -37.65 84.97
C TRP A 67 71.54 -37.62 85.69
N ASN A 68 71.23 -38.56 86.61
CA ASN A 68 70.21 -38.58 87.68
C ASN A 68 70.33 -39.90 88.52
N TRP A 69 69.43 -40.24 89.46
CA TRP A 69 69.57 -41.43 90.36
C TRP A 69 69.14 -42.78 89.70
N CYS A 70 69.73 -43.94 90.10
CA CYS A 70 69.58 -45.26 89.42
C CYS A 70 68.78 -46.33 90.21
N ILE A 71 68.06 -47.26 89.51
CA ILE A 71 67.05 -48.20 90.08
C ILE A 71 66.99 -49.58 89.32
N PRO A 72 66.55 -50.73 89.91
CA PRO A 72 66.58 -52.10 89.32
C PRO A 72 65.39 -52.54 88.41
N PRO A 73 65.42 -53.73 87.75
CA PRO A 73 64.52 -54.15 86.65
C PRO A 73 63.22 -54.94 87.02
N ILE A 74 62.38 -55.24 86.01
CA ILE A 74 60.94 -55.63 86.11
C ILE A 74 60.64 -57.02 85.50
N ASN A 75 59.62 -57.74 86.01
CA ASN A 75 59.10 -59.01 85.48
C ASN A 75 57.80 -58.83 84.65
N TYR A 76 57.75 -59.44 83.45
CA TYR A 76 56.67 -59.23 82.47
C TYR A 76 55.51 -60.24 82.50
N ASP A 77 55.69 -61.45 83.02
CA ASP A 77 54.66 -62.51 82.92
C ASP A 77 53.44 -62.17 83.78
N LYS A 78 53.69 -61.57 84.95
CA LYS A 78 52.67 -61.03 85.87
C LYS A 78 51.90 -59.85 85.29
N VAL A 79 52.42 -59.19 84.25
CA VAL A 79 51.70 -58.14 83.49
C VAL A 79 50.74 -58.79 82.50
N ARG A 80 51.21 -59.77 81.70
CA ARG A 80 50.39 -60.39 80.64
C ARG A 80 49.13 -61.09 81.17
N SER A 81 49.20 -61.75 82.32
CA SER A 81 48.02 -62.40 82.92
C SER A 81 46.93 -61.38 83.28
N LYS A 82 47.29 -60.32 84.02
CA LYS A 82 46.38 -59.22 84.37
C LYS A 82 45.83 -58.48 83.15
N SER A 83 46.62 -58.34 82.07
CA SER A 83 46.12 -57.77 80.82
C SER A 83 45.02 -58.62 80.18
N ARG A 84 45.16 -59.96 80.11
CA ARG A 84 44.11 -60.83 79.55
C ARG A 84 42.80 -60.73 80.34
N GLU A 85 42.89 -60.83 81.66
CA GLU A 85 41.74 -60.72 82.59
C GLU A 85 40.99 -59.38 82.43
N ALA A 86 41.73 -58.27 82.22
CA ALA A 86 41.14 -56.96 81.93
C ALA A 86 40.49 -56.87 80.53
N PHE A 87 41.06 -57.54 79.51
CA PHE A 87 40.48 -57.56 78.16
C PHE A 87 39.18 -58.38 78.10
N GLU A 88 39.09 -59.54 78.77
CA GLU A 88 37.86 -60.34 78.81
C GLU A 88 36.72 -59.59 79.51
N MET A 89 36.99 -58.90 80.63
CA MET A 89 35.99 -58.02 81.26
C MET A 89 35.49 -56.94 80.28
N LYS A 90 36.38 -56.29 79.54
CA LYS A 90 36.00 -55.24 78.57
C LYS A 90 35.29 -55.76 77.33
N ALA A 91 35.55 -56.98 76.88
CA ALA A 91 34.81 -57.62 75.80
C ALA A 91 33.32 -57.81 76.17
N THR A 92 33.04 -58.40 77.34
CA THR A 92 31.65 -58.62 77.80
C THR A 92 30.90 -57.32 78.14
N GLU A 93 31.63 -56.22 78.38
CA GLU A 93 31.04 -54.89 78.53
C GLU A 93 30.66 -54.29 77.18
N ALA A 94 31.51 -54.45 76.15
CA ALA A 94 31.24 -53.99 74.79
C ALA A 94 30.04 -54.71 74.15
N GLU A 95 29.91 -56.03 74.31
CA GLU A 95 28.74 -56.80 73.85
C GLU A 95 27.43 -56.27 74.43
N LYS A 96 27.42 -55.90 75.72
CA LYS A 96 26.26 -55.29 76.40
C LYS A 96 25.97 -53.87 75.90
N MET A 97 26.95 -53.15 75.37
CA MET A 97 26.72 -51.86 74.69
C MET A 97 26.14 -52.06 73.29
N ILE A 98 26.63 -53.04 72.52
CA ILE A 98 26.12 -53.37 71.18
C ILE A 98 24.63 -53.75 71.26
N ALA A 99 24.26 -54.67 72.15
CA ALA A 99 22.85 -55.08 72.33
C ALA A 99 21.92 -53.91 72.73
N ARG A 100 22.43 -52.91 73.47
CA ARG A 100 21.69 -51.66 73.78
C ARG A 100 21.61 -50.72 72.58
N LEU A 101 22.61 -50.72 71.71
CA LEU A 101 22.64 -49.93 70.48
C LEU A 101 21.62 -50.48 69.47
N ASP A 102 21.62 -51.79 69.23
CA ASP A 102 20.66 -52.46 68.33
C ASP A 102 19.21 -52.27 68.79
N GLY A 103 18.96 -52.48 70.10
CA GLY A 103 17.68 -52.20 70.73
C GLY A 103 17.28 -50.71 70.72
N SER A 104 18.19 -49.80 70.37
CA SER A 104 17.90 -48.37 70.17
C SER A 104 17.71 -48.03 68.69
N ILE A 105 18.51 -48.61 67.79
CA ILE A 105 18.33 -48.53 66.32
C ILE A 105 16.94 -49.04 65.92
N SER A 106 16.52 -50.19 66.45
CA SER A 106 15.18 -50.75 66.19
C SER A 106 14.04 -49.83 66.64
N ARG A 107 14.20 -49.12 67.77
CA ARG A 107 13.21 -48.13 68.24
C ARG A 107 13.21 -46.85 67.41
N VAL A 108 14.36 -46.46 66.86
CA VAL A 108 14.46 -45.34 65.91
C VAL A 108 13.81 -45.70 64.57
N ASP A 109 13.99 -46.92 64.03
CA ASP A 109 13.32 -47.34 62.79
C ASP A 109 11.79 -47.45 62.95
N ASP A 110 11.31 -47.99 64.08
CA ASP A 110 9.88 -48.00 64.41
C ASP A 110 9.30 -46.57 64.57
N MET A 111 10.01 -45.66 65.23
CA MET A 111 9.64 -44.23 65.26
C MET A 111 9.64 -43.61 63.86
N LEU A 112 10.63 -43.92 63.02
CA LEU A 112 10.73 -43.38 61.65
C LEU A 112 9.58 -43.88 60.76
N ARG A 113 9.20 -45.15 60.85
CA ARG A 113 8.03 -45.75 60.17
C ARG A 113 6.72 -45.13 60.64
N ARG A 114 6.55 -44.89 61.94
CA ARG A 114 5.36 -44.21 62.49
C ARG A 114 5.30 -42.75 62.05
N HIS A 115 6.45 -42.08 62.01
CA HIS A 115 6.54 -40.70 61.53
C HIS A 115 6.21 -40.60 60.03
N SER A 116 6.77 -41.47 59.17
CA SER A 116 6.45 -41.46 57.74
C SER A 116 4.97 -41.81 57.47
N ALA A 117 4.41 -42.79 58.19
CA ALA A 117 2.98 -43.13 58.10
C ALA A 117 2.04 -41.98 58.54
N THR A 118 2.44 -41.16 59.51
CA THR A 118 1.59 -40.09 60.07
C THR A 118 1.80 -38.73 59.40
N CYS A 119 3.02 -38.43 58.95
CA CYS A 119 3.41 -37.11 58.45
C CYS A 119 3.79 -37.08 56.96
N GLY A 120 4.22 -38.21 56.37
CA GLY A 120 4.73 -38.29 55.00
C GLY A 120 3.74 -37.78 53.95
N ALA A 121 2.50 -38.27 53.98
CA ALA A 121 1.47 -37.88 53.00
C ALA A 121 1.14 -36.37 52.99
N ARG A 122 1.37 -35.65 54.10
CA ARG A 122 1.28 -34.17 54.13
C ARG A 122 2.55 -33.52 53.59
N HIS A 123 3.72 -34.04 53.94
CA HIS A 123 5.00 -33.55 53.42
C HIS A 123 5.15 -33.75 51.90
N ASP A 124 4.65 -34.83 51.31
CA ASP A 124 4.65 -35.04 49.85
C ASP A 124 3.67 -34.09 49.12
N SER A 125 2.67 -33.55 49.81
CA SER A 125 1.80 -32.50 49.29
C SER A 125 2.48 -31.13 49.37
N VAL A 126 3.10 -30.81 50.52
CA VAL A 126 3.87 -29.58 50.73
C VAL A 126 5.10 -29.54 49.83
N GLY A 127 5.78 -30.66 49.58
CA GLY A 127 6.90 -30.78 48.65
C GLY A 127 6.49 -30.46 47.21
N ARG A 128 5.37 -31.03 46.72
CA ARG A 128 4.83 -30.70 45.40
C ARG A 128 4.27 -29.27 45.31
N GLN A 129 3.84 -28.68 46.42
CA GLN A 129 3.53 -27.25 46.48
C GLN A 129 4.81 -26.39 46.45
N LEU A 130 5.88 -26.79 47.14
CA LEU A 130 7.18 -26.12 47.12
C LEU A 130 7.83 -26.19 45.73
N GLU A 131 7.82 -27.34 45.06
CA GLU A 131 8.24 -27.44 43.64
C GLU A 131 7.41 -26.52 42.74
N LYS A 132 6.08 -26.46 42.92
CA LYS A 132 5.24 -25.51 42.19
C LYS A 132 5.62 -24.05 42.50
N ILE A 133 5.85 -23.71 43.77
CA ILE A 133 6.23 -22.36 44.21
C ILE A 133 7.62 -21.98 43.71
N GLU A 134 8.58 -22.90 43.67
CA GLU A 134 9.93 -22.69 43.13
C GLU A 134 9.93 -22.58 41.60
N LYS A 135 9.09 -23.38 40.91
CA LYS A 135 8.86 -23.29 39.47
C LYS A 135 8.12 -22.00 39.08
N VAL A 136 7.22 -21.51 39.94
CA VAL A 136 6.62 -20.18 39.81
C VAL A 136 7.65 -19.09 40.12
N LEU A 137 8.43 -19.17 41.21
CA LEU A 137 9.44 -18.16 41.57
C LEU A 137 10.55 -18.03 40.53
N SER A 138 11.00 -19.12 39.93
CA SER A 138 11.97 -19.10 38.82
C SER A 138 11.35 -18.51 37.55
N HIS A 139 10.09 -18.82 37.23
CA HIS A 139 9.36 -18.20 36.13
C HIS A 139 9.11 -16.70 36.38
N SER A 140 8.70 -16.30 37.59
CA SER A 140 8.50 -14.92 38.01
C SER A 140 9.80 -14.13 38.06
N ARG A 141 10.94 -14.73 38.46
CA ARG A 141 12.28 -14.11 38.32
C ARG A 141 12.67 -13.93 36.87
N THR A 142 12.38 -14.91 36.01
CA THR A 142 12.66 -14.81 34.57
C THR A 142 11.76 -13.75 33.91
N CYS A 143 10.51 -13.61 34.36
CA CYS A 143 9.58 -12.58 33.92
C CYS A 143 9.98 -11.20 34.45
N LEU A 144 10.34 -11.06 35.73
CA LEU A 144 10.91 -9.83 36.31
C LEU A 144 12.16 -9.40 35.55
N LYS A 145 13.08 -10.32 35.23
CA LYS A 145 14.27 -9.98 34.45
C LYS A 145 13.92 -9.54 33.02
N LYS A 146 12.91 -10.15 32.38
CA LYS A 146 12.35 -9.65 31.11
C LYS A 146 11.67 -8.29 31.25
N VAL A 147 11.10 -7.97 32.41
CA VAL A 147 10.52 -6.66 32.72
C VAL A 147 11.60 -5.62 33.03
N GLU A 148 12.73 -5.98 33.63
CA GLU A 148 13.92 -5.13 33.75
C GLU A 148 14.56 -4.87 32.37
N GLU A 149 14.71 -5.92 31.55
CA GLU A 149 15.18 -5.83 30.16
C GLU A 149 14.19 -5.06 29.26
N ALA A 150 12.88 -5.07 29.57
CA ALA A 150 11.89 -4.23 28.93
C ALA A 150 11.93 -2.79 29.47
N SER A 151 12.16 -2.57 30.76
CA SER A 151 12.32 -1.24 31.35
C SER A 151 13.53 -0.54 30.74
N GLY A 152 14.68 -1.21 30.61
CA GLY A 152 15.84 -0.65 29.92
C GLY A 152 15.61 -0.35 28.42
N LYS A 153 14.61 -1.00 27.79
CA LYS A 153 14.13 -0.64 26.44
C LYS A 153 13.13 0.50 26.46
N VAL A 154 12.31 0.64 27.50
CA VAL A 154 11.44 1.81 27.72
C VAL A 154 12.30 3.04 28.01
N ASP A 155 13.34 2.94 28.84
CA ASP A 155 14.31 4.03 29.12
C ASP A 155 15.13 4.44 27.87
N ALA A 156 15.23 3.56 26.87
CA ALA A 156 15.82 3.83 25.56
C ALA A 156 14.78 4.50 24.65
N LEU A 157 13.59 3.91 24.53
CA LEU A 157 12.46 4.48 23.77
C LEU A 157 12.06 5.87 24.29
N GLU A 158 12.14 6.14 25.59
CA GLU A 158 11.85 7.46 26.17
C GLU A 158 12.91 8.49 25.74
N LYS A 159 14.19 8.10 25.67
CA LYS A 159 15.26 8.95 25.12
C LYS A 159 15.12 9.14 23.61
N ASP A 160 14.72 8.11 22.88
CA ASP A 160 14.45 8.19 21.45
C ASP A 160 13.22 9.08 21.18
N ILE A 161 12.17 8.98 21.99
CA ILE A 161 10.99 9.88 21.97
C ILE A 161 11.41 11.32 22.26
N ILE A 162 12.23 11.57 23.29
CA ILE A 162 12.75 12.92 23.60
C ILE A 162 13.62 13.44 22.45
N THR A 163 14.43 12.59 21.81
CA THR A 163 15.27 12.97 20.66
C THR A 163 14.41 13.31 19.44
N ILE A 164 13.46 12.45 19.10
CA ILE A 164 12.48 12.64 18.02
C ILE A 164 11.60 13.86 18.27
N GLN A 165 11.19 14.14 19.51
CA GLN A 165 10.46 15.37 19.86
C GLN A 165 11.31 16.63 19.63
N ASN A 166 12.61 16.59 19.96
CA ASN A 166 13.54 17.69 19.67
C ASN A 166 13.82 17.86 18.17
N ASP A 167 13.90 16.76 17.41
CA ASP A 167 14.04 16.80 15.96
C ASP A 167 12.76 17.27 15.26
N ILE A 168 11.57 16.89 15.75
CA ILE A 168 10.28 17.43 15.28
C ILE A 168 10.19 18.92 15.60
N ALA A 169 10.57 19.36 16.80
CA ALA A 169 10.60 20.78 17.17
C ALA A 169 11.60 21.57 16.31
N THR A 170 12.75 20.98 15.97
CA THR A 170 13.78 21.59 15.14
C THR A 170 13.39 21.62 13.66
N GLY A 171 12.77 20.56 13.15
CA GLY A 171 12.16 20.48 11.82
C GLY A 171 11.03 21.49 11.66
N ARG A 172 10.12 21.61 12.63
CA ARG A 172 9.07 22.65 12.66
C ARG A 172 9.64 24.06 12.64
N ARG A 173 10.66 24.36 13.46
CA ARG A 173 11.35 25.67 13.41
C ARG A 173 12.03 25.95 12.07
N ARG A 174 12.44 24.92 11.31
CA ARG A 174 12.96 25.06 9.95
C ARG A 174 11.85 25.27 8.91
N LEU A 175 10.74 24.54 9.01
CA LEU A 175 9.53 24.74 8.20
C LEU A 175 8.98 26.17 8.34
N PHE A 176 8.76 26.65 9.58
CA PHE A 176 8.33 28.04 9.83
C PHE A 176 9.36 29.12 9.42
N ALA A 177 10.58 28.74 9.02
CA ALA A 177 11.61 29.64 8.50
C ALA A 177 11.84 29.50 6.98
N GLN A 178 11.09 28.64 6.29
CA GLN A 178 11.16 28.49 4.83
C GLN A 178 10.12 29.38 4.13
N PRO A 179 10.49 30.15 3.08
CA PRO A 179 9.54 30.96 2.30
C PRO A 179 8.45 30.16 1.56
N GLU A 180 8.60 28.84 1.51
CA GLU A 180 7.75 27.89 0.77
C GLU A 180 6.76 27.14 1.69
N ASN A 181 6.69 27.48 2.99
CA ASN A 181 5.78 26.82 3.92
C ASN A 181 4.33 27.35 3.79
N CYS A 182 3.44 26.55 3.21
CA CYS A 182 2.10 26.96 2.82
C CYS A 182 1.10 27.18 3.98
N GLU A 183 1.48 27.07 5.25
CA GLU A 183 0.59 27.35 6.40
C GLU A 183 0.02 28.80 6.41
N SER A 184 0.66 29.74 5.70
CA SER A 184 0.17 31.11 5.52
C SER A 184 -0.56 31.36 4.19
N VAL A 185 -0.72 30.35 3.33
CA VAL A 185 -1.55 30.44 2.13
C VAL A 185 -3.04 30.31 2.56
N PRO A 186 -3.96 31.14 2.03
CA PRO A 186 -5.38 30.97 2.33
C PRO A 186 -5.84 29.56 1.93
N GLY A 187 -6.71 28.95 2.74
CA GLY A 187 -7.21 27.58 2.55
C GLY A 187 -8.22 27.44 1.40
N TYR A 188 -8.05 28.23 0.36
CA TYR A 188 -8.80 28.27 -0.89
C TYR A 188 -7.78 28.46 -2.01
N GLU A 189 -7.62 27.46 -2.88
CA GLU A 189 -7.30 27.79 -4.27
C GLU A 189 -8.58 28.36 -4.86
N ASP A 190 -8.54 29.59 -5.40
CA ASP A 190 -9.66 30.14 -6.17
C ASP A 190 -10.05 29.15 -7.26
N GLU A 191 -11.35 29.02 -7.57
CA GLU A 191 -11.76 28.20 -8.72
C GLU A 191 -10.98 28.70 -9.95
N PRO A 192 -10.22 27.82 -10.62
CA PRO A 192 -9.19 28.25 -11.55
C PRO A 192 -9.82 29.01 -12.69
N PHE A 193 -9.65 30.33 -12.70
CA PHE A 193 -10.37 31.22 -13.59
C PHE A 193 -10.08 30.87 -15.07
N PRO A 194 -11.09 30.84 -15.95
CA PRO A 194 -10.86 30.62 -17.38
C PRO A 194 -10.01 31.76 -17.94
N ASP A 195 -8.74 31.47 -18.20
CA ASP A 195 -7.75 32.43 -18.68
C ASP A 195 -7.62 32.43 -20.20
N GLY A 196 -7.97 31.33 -20.87
CA GLY A 196 -8.01 31.16 -22.32
C GLY A 196 -7.20 29.95 -22.79
N ILE A 197 -6.86 29.89 -24.07
CA ILE A 197 -5.99 28.86 -24.65
C ILE A 197 -4.73 29.49 -25.25
N LYS A 198 -3.58 28.83 -25.13
CA LYS A 198 -2.27 29.44 -25.43
C LYS A 198 -1.88 29.22 -26.90
N GLY A 199 -1.98 30.26 -27.71
CA GLY A 199 -1.62 30.27 -29.13
C GLY A 199 -0.13 30.58 -29.37
N TYR A 200 0.54 29.70 -30.13
CA TYR A 200 1.89 29.86 -30.64
C TYR A 200 1.84 30.16 -32.15
N TYR A 201 2.35 31.32 -32.56
CA TYR A 201 2.18 31.87 -33.91
C TYR A 201 3.48 31.76 -34.71
N TYR A 202 3.48 31.01 -35.80
CA TYR A 202 4.67 30.72 -36.63
C TYR A 202 4.60 31.47 -37.97
N GLY A 203 5.68 32.17 -38.32
CA GLY A 203 5.83 32.84 -39.63
C GLY A 203 6.17 31.91 -40.79
N ASN A 204 5.69 30.66 -40.73
CA ASN A 204 5.76 29.67 -41.78
C ASN A 204 4.60 28.67 -41.59
N PRO A 205 4.05 28.09 -42.66
CA PRO A 205 2.88 27.21 -42.58
C PRO A 205 3.22 25.77 -42.12
N ARG A 206 4.35 25.56 -41.43
CA ARG A 206 4.87 24.21 -41.07
C ARG A 206 5.09 23.99 -39.58
N PHE A 207 4.75 24.96 -38.71
CA PHE A 207 5.09 24.94 -37.27
C PHE A 207 6.60 24.79 -37.00
N SER A 208 7.45 25.29 -37.89
CA SER A 208 8.90 25.10 -37.83
C SER A 208 9.62 26.27 -37.17
N GLY A 209 10.67 25.96 -36.39
CA GLY A 209 11.46 26.95 -35.65
C GLY A 209 10.72 27.53 -34.43
N ALA A 210 11.28 28.60 -33.86
CA ALA A 210 10.63 29.31 -32.76
C ALA A 210 9.39 30.09 -33.24
N PRO A 211 8.30 30.13 -32.46
CA PRO A 211 7.15 30.98 -32.76
C PRO A 211 7.55 32.46 -32.70
N ARG A 212 6.97 33.28 -33.58
CA ARG A 212 7.20 34.73 -33.65
C ARG A 212 6.40 35.51 -32.60
N ALA A 213 5.26 34.97 -32.16
CA ALA A 213 4.50 35.48 -31.03
C ALA A 213 3.87 34.33 -30.24
N ILE A 214 3.56 34.61 -28.97
CA ILE A 214 2.80 33.72 -28.10
C ILE A 214 1.70 34.59 -27.45
N ARG A 215 0.45 34.15 -27.54
CA ARG A 215 -0.73 34.86 -27.00
C ARG A 215 -1.60 33.90 -26.18
N ILE A 216 -2.43 34.44 -25.31
CA ILE A 216 -3.54 33.70 -24.70
C ILE A 216 -4.83 34.21 -25.35
N ASP A 217 -5.56 33.32 -26.01
CA ASP A 217 -6.78 33.62 -26.74
C ASP A 217 -8.01 33.18 -25.95
N ARG A 218 -9.02 34.04 -25.88
CA ARG A 218 -10.22 33.79 -25.05
C ARG A 218 -11.22 32.84 -25.70
N ALA A 219 -11.18 32.66 -27.02
CA ALA A 219 -11.98 31.69 -27.75
C ALA A 219 -11.29 31.35 -29.08
N ILE A 220 -11.73 30.27 -29.74
CA ILE A 220 -11.30 29.93 -31.09
C ILE A 220 -12.41 30.37 -32.06
N ASP A 221 -12.49 31.69 -32.27
CA ASP A 221 -13.34 32.36 -33.27
C ASP A 221 -12.54 33.53 -33.86
N PHE A 222 -12.01 33.33 -35.06
CA PHE A 222 -11.05 34.22 -35.70
C PHE A 222 -11.43 34.55 -37.14
N VAL A 223 -11.31 35.83 -37.47
CA VAL A 223 -11.34 36.35 -38.83
C VAL A 223 -10.06 37.15 -39.05
N PHE A 224 -9.10 36.56 -39.74
CA PHE A 224 -7.89 37.25 -40.18
C PHE A 224 -8.13 37.78 -41.60
N ALA A 225 -7.91 39.07 -41.86
CA ALA A 225 -8.17 39.68 -43.16
C ALA A 225 -7.25 40.89 -43.41
N GLY A 226 -6.49 40.86 -44.51
CA GLY A 226 -5.61 41.95 -44.98
C GLY A 226 -4.33 42.13 -44.17
N ALA A 227 -4.41 42.02 -42.84
CA ALA A 227 -3.26 41.93 -41.94
C ALA A 227 -3.00 40.47 -41.51
N GLY A 228 -1.75 40.17 -41.15
CA GLY A 228 -1.40 38.90 -40.51
C GLY A 228 -2.03 38.75 -39.11
N PRO A 229 -2.04 37.52 -38.55
CA PRO A 229 -2.76 37.22 -37.31
C PRO A 229 -2.17 37.86 -36.04
N VAL A 230 -0.94 38.34 -36.13
CA VAL A 230 -0.20 39.17 -35.16
C VAL A 230 0.74 40.10 -35.94
N GLU A 231 1.18 41.19 -35.32
CA GLU A 231 2.18 42.10 -35.89
C GLU A 231 3.48 41.36 -36.27
N GLY A 232 4.08 41.72 -37.40
CA GLY A 232 5.30 41.07 -37.91
C GLY A 232 5.09 39.71 -38.58
N LEU A 233 3.85 39.22 -38.71
CA LEU A 233 3.49 38.11 -39.60
C LEU A 233 2.76 38.59 -40.85
N THR A 234 3.02 37.90 -41.96
CA THR A 234 2.35 38.09 -43.26
C THR A 234 0.98 37.41 -43.26
N SER A 235 -0.02 38.03 -43.89
CA SER A 235 -1.29 37.41 -44.30
C SER A 235 -1.08 36.14 -45.14
N GLN A 236 -0.19 36.20 -46.13
CA GLN A 236 0.04 35.19 -47.16
C GLN A 236 0.45 33.78 -46.68
N GLN A 237 1.12 33.67 -45.52
CA GLN A 237 1.48 32.36 -44.94
C GLN A 237 1.78 32.42 -43.44
N TYR A 238 1.25 31.44 -42.69
CA TYR A 238 1.53 31.23 -41.27
C TYR A 238 0.97 29.88 -40.80
N SER A 239 1.35 29.45 -39.59
CA SER A 239 0.60 28.45 -38.85
C SER A 239 0.43 28.87 -37.39
N ILE A 240 -0.63 28.40 -36.73
CA ILE A 240 -0.94 28.71 -35.34
C ILE A 240 -1.29 27.41 -34.61
N ARG A 241 -0.62 27.13 -33.50
CA ARG A 241 -0.91 26.00 -32.61
C ARG A 241 -1.44 26.55 -31.29
N TRP A 242 -2.67 26.21 -30.94
CA TRP A 242 -3.23 26.47 -29.61
C TRP A 242 -3.11 25.21 -28.75
N ASP A 243 -2.53 25.33 -27.56
CA ASP A 243 -2.48 24.29 -26.54
C ASP A 243 -3.13 24.78 -25.25
N GLY A 244 -3.88 23.91 -24.59
CA GLY A 244 -4.47 24.15 -23.28
C GLY A 244 -5.47 23.05 -22.90
N TYR A 245 -6.52 23.43 -22.20
CA TYR A 245 -7.53 22.53 -21.66
C TYR A 245 -8.95 23.08 -21.88
N LEU A 246 -9.89 22.17 -22.10
CA LEU A 246 -11.31 22.41 -22.27
C LEU A 246 -12.07 21.77 -21.11
N LEU A 247 -12.86 22.56 -20.38
CA LEU A 247 -13.75 22.07 -19.32
C LEU A 247 -15.07 21.60 -19.90
N ALA A 248 -15.46 20.35 -19.61
CA ALA A 248 -16.76 19.83 -19.98
C ALA A 248 -17.86 20.38 -19.04
N PRO A 249 -18.94 21.00 -19.56
CA PRO A 249 -19.95 21.68 -18.74
C PRO A 249 -20.98 20.71 -18.14
N ARG A 250 -21.16 19.54 -18.76
CA ARG A 250 -22.04 18.44 -18.37
C ARG A 250 -21.42 17.12 -18.83
N SER A 251 -21.93 16.00 -18.32
CA SER A 251 -21.61 14.68 -18.87
C SER A 251 -22.46 14.36 -20.10
N GLY A 252 -21.92 13.52 -20.98
CA GLY A 252 -22.58 12.99 -22.19
C GLY A 252 -21.78 13.23 -23.48
N ASP A 253 -22.36 12.85 -24.61
CA ASP A 253 -21.73 12.97 -25.93
C ASP A 253 -21.69 14.43 -26.43
N PHE A 254 -20.52 14.87 -26.90
CA PHE A 254 -20.32 16.15 -27.58
C PHE A 254 -19.86 15.95 -29.03
N THR A 255 -20.58 16.54 -29.98
CA THR A 255 -20.09 16.72 -31.35
C THR A 255 -19.36 18.06 -31.42
N PHE A 256 -18.10 18.05 -31.83
CA PHE A 256 -17.35 19.26 -32.16
C PHE A 256 -17.54 19.59 -33.63
N SER A 257 -17.65 20.88 -33.95
CA SER A 257 -17.73 21.38 -35.34
C SER A 257 -16.68 22.46 -35.53
N ILE A 258 -15.90 22.39 -36.60
CA ILE A 258 -14.93 23.42 -36.96
C ILE A 258 -15.26 24.01 -38.33
N GLU A 259 -15.51 25.33 -38.36
CA GLU A 259 -15.82 26.08 -39.56
C GLU A 259 -14.54 26.83 -40.00
N THR A 260 -13.99 26.50 -41.17
CA THR A 260 -12.71 27.08 -41.65
C THR A 260 -12.60 27.13 -43.18
N ASP A 261 -11.72 27.99 -43.69
CA ASP A 261 -11.34 28.12 -45.10
C ASP A 261 -9.84 27.79 -45.34
N SER A 262 -9.19 27.19 -44.35
CA SER A 262 -7.76 26.89 -44.28
C SER A 262 -7.55 25.49 -43.67
N GLY A 263 -6.33 24.95 -43.65
CA GLY A 263 -6.07 23.61 -43.13
C GLY A 263 -6.13 23.59 -41.59
N VAL A 264 -6.80 22.59 -40.99
CA VAL A 264 -6.94 22.49 -39.53
C VAL A 264 -6.88 21.06 -38.98
N ARG A 265 -6.37 20.92 -37.75
CA ARG A 265 -6.47 19.70 -36.92
C ARG A 265 -6.92 20.03 -35.50
N VAL A 266 -7.74 19.18 -34.91
CA VAL A 266 -8.23 19.28 -33.53
C VAL A 266 -7.94 17.97 -32.81
N PHE A 267 -7.30 18.04 -31.65
CA PHE A 267 -7.01 16.91 -30.78
C PHE A 267 -7.58 17.13 -29.39
N LEU A 268 -8.24 16.12 -28.83
CA LEU A 268 -8.78 16.12 -27.46
C LEU A 268 -8.23 14.91 -26.69
N ASN A 269 -7.65 15.14 -25.50
CA ASN A 269 -6.88 14.15 -24.74
C ASN A 269 -5.82 13.39 -25.57
N GLN A 270 -5.23 14.08 -26.56
CA GLN A 270 -4.29 13.60 -27.59
C GLN A 270 -4.93 12.89 -28.78
N GLN A 271 -6.19 12.47 -28.73
CA GLN A 271 -6.87 11.84 -29.86
C GLN A 271 -7.28 12.85 -30.92
N PRO A 272 -6.97 12.63 -32.22
CA PRO A 272 -7.38 13.52 -33.30
C PRO A 272 -8.89 13.37 -33.58
N ILE A 273 -9.68 14.36 -33.19
CA ILE A 273 -11.15 14.34 -33.33
C ILE A 273 -11.63 15.02 -34.63
N ILE A 274 -10.84 15.92 -35.22
CA ILE A 274 -11.10 16.53 -36.54
C ILE A 274 -9.77 16.74 -37.29
N VAL A 275 -9.76 16.42 -38.59
CA VAL A 275 -8.71 16.80 -39.55
C VAL A 275 -9.39 17.27 -40.84
N ASP A 276 -9.09 18.50 -41.29
CA ASP A 276 -9.53 19.04 -42.58
C ASP A 276 -8.36 19.73 -43.30
N ARG A 277 -8.24 19.52 -44.63
CA ARG A 277 -7.21 20.11 -45.51
C ARG A 277 -5.76 20.05 -44.97
N MET A 278 -5.48 19.05 -44.14
CA MET A 278 -4.16 18.73 -43.56
C MET A 278 -3.92 17.22 -43.63
N LEU A 279 -2.66 16.80 -43.44
CA LEU A 279 -2.30 15.38 -43.39
C LEU A 279 -3.03 14.67 -42.23
N PRO A 280 -3.47 13.40 -42.43
CA PRO A 280 -3.99 12.55 -41.37
C PRO A 280 -3.08 12.55 -40.14
N ALA A 281 -3.70 12.52 -38.96
CA ALA A 281 -3.02 12.72 -37.70
C ALA A 281 -3.10 11.48 -36.82
N THR A 282 -2.10 11.31 -35.96
CA THR A 282 -2.02 10.26 -34.95
C THR A 282 -1.98 10.87 -33.55
N GLU A 283 -2.24 10.07 -32.52
CA GLU A 283 -2.12 10.53 -31.11
C GLU A 283 -0.72 11.08 -30.81
N ALA A 284 0.31 10.49 -31.43
CA ALA A 284 1.68 10.94 -31.32
C ALA A 284 1.92 12.37 -31.86
N ASP A 285 1.01 12.92 -32.69
CA ASP A 285 1.12 14.28 -33.24
C ASP A 285 0.54 15.36 -32.32
N ALA A 286 -0.25 14.97 -31.32
CA ALA A 286 -0.76 15.86 -30.28
C ALA A 286 0.29 16.22 -29.21
N VAL A 287 1.54 15.76 -29.36
CA VAL A 287 2.60 15.87 -28.36
C VAL A 287 3.87 16.47 -28.98
N GLY A 288 4.39 17.52 -28.33
CA GLY A 288 5.61 18.23 -28.74
C GLY A 288 5.42 19.15 -29.96
N ASP A 289 6.51 19.79 -30.37
CA ASP A 289 6.54 20.72 -31.50
C ASP A 289 7.01 20.03 -32.79
N LYS A 290 6.17 19.12 -33.29
CA LYS A 290 6.40 18.51 -34.61
C LYS A 290 6.20 19.52 -35.74
N ILE A 291 7.09 19.45 -36.72
CA ILE A 291 6.97 20.11 -38.02
C ILE A 291 5.94 19.34 -38.85
N VAL A 292 4.99 20.04 -39.48
CA VAL A 292 4.00 19.43 -40.37
C VAL A 292 4.41 19.65 -41.83
N PRO A 293 4.56 18.59 -42.65
CA PRO A 293 4.84 18.72 -44.08
C PRO A 293 3.68 19.39 -44.84
N LEU A 294 4.03 20.24 -45.81
CA LEU A 294 3.06 20.78 -46.78
C LEU A 294 2.89 19.78 -47.92
N THR A 295 1.80 19.03 -47.89
CA THR A 295 1.33 18.24 -49.03
C THR A 295 0.06 18.89 -49.56
N ALA A 296 -0.11 18.97 -50.88
CA ALA A 296 -1.35 19.45 -51.49
C ALA A 296 -2.48 18.44 -51.26
N VAL A 297 -3.26 18.64 -50.19
CA VAL A 297 -4.49 17.89 -49.91
C VAL A 297 -5.61 18.50 -50.73
N ALA A 298 -6.31 17.71 -51.54
CA ALA A 298 -7.45 18.18 -52.31
C ALA A 298 -8.58 18.63 -51.37
N GLY A 299 -9.11 19.83 -51.57
CA GLY A 299 -10.16 20.41 -50.74
C GLY A 299 -10.85 21.59 -51.42
N HIS A 300 -12.02 21.95 -50.92
CA HIS A 300 -12.82 23.04 -51.47
C HIS A 300 -12.13 24.41 -51.17
N PRO A 301 -12.15 25.37 -52.12
CA PRO A 301 -11.51 26.69 -51.94
C PRO A 301 -12.28 27.61 -50.97
N GLY A 302 -13.57 27.32 -50.75
CA GLY A 302 -14.42 28.07 -49.84
C GLY A 302 -14.30 27.65 -48.36
N ARG A 303 -15.09 28.33 -47.55
CA ARG A 303 -15.29 27.97 -46.13
C ARG A 303 -16.17 26.71 -46.03
N HIS A 304 -15.79 25.79 -45.15
CA HIS A 304 -16.47 24.52 -44.90
C HIS A 304 -16.64 24.29 -43.39
N THR A 305 -17.61 23.46 -42.98
CA THR A 305 -17.77 23.00 -41.60
C THR A 305 -17.53 21.50 -41.53
N THR A 306 -16.51 21.08 -40.81
CA THR A 306 -16.21 19.66 -40.57
C THR A 306 -16.58 19.31 -39.13
N GLU A 307 -17.22 18.16 -38.91
CA GLU A 307 -17.69 17.72 -37.59
C GLU A 307 -16.97 16.46 -37.13
N SER A 308 -16.83 16.30 -35.81
CA SER A 308 -16.27 15.09 -35.21
C SER A 308 -17.30 13.96 -35.13
N VAL A 309 -16.83 12.73 -34.95
CA VAL A 309 -17.63 11.69 -34.28
C VAL A 309 -18.03 12.22 -32.89
N PRO A 310 -19.21 11.88 -32.32
CA PRO A 310 -19.53 12.25 -30.95
C PRO A 310 -18.47 11.73 -29.97
N VAL A 311 -18.05 12.58 -29.03
CA VAL A 311 -17.02 12.29 -28.03
C VAL A 311 -17.65 12.37 -26.65
N GLU A 312 -17.60 11.29 -25.87
CA GLU A 312 -18.09 11.27 -24.50
C GLU A 312 -17.21 12.15 -23.60
N LEU A 313 -17.82 13.12 -22.91
CA LEU A 313 -17.18 13.94 -21.89
C LEU A 313 -17.87 13.76 -20.53
N THR A 314 -17.11 13.95 -19.45
CA THR A 314 -17.57 13.92 -18.05
C THR A 314 -17.56 15.34 -17.48
N ALA A 315 -18.66 15.78 -16.86
CA ALA A 315 -18.74 17.14 -16.32
C ALA A 315 -17.61 17.44 -15.32
N GLY A 316 -17.05 18.65 -15.40
CA GLY A 316 -16.03 19.11 -14.46
C GLY A 316 -14.61 18.63 -14.75
N GLU A 317 -14.44 17.62 -15.62
CA GLU A 317 -13.13 17.20 -16.10
C GLU A 317 -12.58 18.18 -17.15
N LYS A 318 -11.25 18.36 -17.12
CA LYS A 318 -10.51 19.24 -18.03
C LYS A 318 -9.74 18.42 -19.06
N TYR A 319 -10.25 18.41 -20.28
CA TYR A 319 -9.71 17.66 -21.41
C TYR A 319 -8.59 18.45 -22.08
N LYS A 320 -7.43 17.83 -22.31
CA LYS A 320 -6.31 18.51 -22.99
C LYS A 320 -6.68 18.77 -24.45
N LEU A 321 -6.77 20.03 -24.83
CA LEU A 321 -7.14 20.48 -26.17
C LEU A 321 -5.91 21.01 -26.92
N ARG A 322 -5.70 20.52 -28.14
CA ARG A 322 -4.78 21.11 -29.11
C ARG A 322 -5.53 21.43 -30.41
N VAL A 323 -5.36 22.64 -30.93
CA VAL A 323 -5.85 23.03 -32.26
C VAL A 323 -4.69 23.55 -33.10
N GLU A 324 -4.57 23.07 -34.33
CA GLU A 324 -3.51 23.45 -35.26
C GLU A 324 -4.12 24.01 -36.54
N LEU A 325 -3.81 25.26 -36.90
CA LEU A 325 -4.22 25.92 -38.14
C LEU A 325 -3.00 26.11 -39.05
N VAL A 326 -3.15 25.79 -40.33
CA VAL A 326 -2.18 26.08 -41.40
C VAL A 326 -2.85 26.95 -42.47
N HIS A 327 -2.27 28.12 -42.73
CA HIS A 327 -2.72 29.02 -43.79
C HIS A 327 -1.58 29.31 -44.78
N THR A 328 -1.86 29.19 -46.07
CA THR A 328 -0.95 29.63 -47.14
C THR A 328 -1.70 29.91 -48.44
N SER A 329 -1.37 31.03 -49.08
CA SER A 329 -1.91 31.42 -50.39
C SER A 329 -1.61 30.43 -51.53
N HIS A 330 -0.61 29.56 -51.36
CA HIS A 330 -0.34 28.45 -52.29
C HIS A 330 -1.42 27.37 -52.31
N PHE A 331 -2.17 27.20 -51.22
CA PHE A 331 -3.28 26.25 -51.12
C PHE A 331 -4.65 26.93 -51.09
N LYS A 332 -4.71 28.21 -50.70
CA LYS A 332 -5.91 29.05 -50.72
C LYS A 332 -5.71 30.27 -51.62
N TYR A 333 -5.93 30.09 -52.92
CA TYR A 333 -5.76 31.17 -53.92
C TYR A 333 -6.93 32.18 -53.90
N GLU A 334 -8.15 31.72 -53.61
CA GLU A 334 -9.32 32.59 -53.38
C GLU A 334 -9.25 33.23 -51.98
N ASN A 335 -9.21 34.56 -51.93
CA ASN A 335 -9.03 35.32 -50.68
C ASN A 335 -7.73 34.91 -49.93
N ALA A 336 -6.62 34.89 -50.67
CA ALA A 336 -5.27 34.56 -50.22
C ALA A 336 -4.69 35.43 -49.07
N ASP A 337 -5.31 36.56 -48.77
CA ASP A 337 -4.95 37.46 -47.66
C ASP A 337 -5.92 37.38 -46.48
N SER A 338 -6.73 36.31 -46.40
CA SER A 338 -7.61 36.05 -45.26
C SER A 338 -7.57 34.60 -44.80
N ALA A 339 -7.90 34.37 -43.52
CA ALA A 339 -8.23 33.05 -43.03
C ALA A 339 -9.34 33.14 -41.98
N TYR A 340 -10.18 32.10 -41.94
CA TYR A 340 -11.28 31.98 -41.00
C TYR A 340 -11.16 30.69 -40.19
N LEU A 341 -11.42 30.77 -38.88
CA LEU A 341 -11.43 29.62 -37.99
C LEU A 341 -12.43 29.81 -36.85
N LYS A 342 -13.41 28.91 -36.73
CA LYS A 342 -14.39 28.89 -35.63
C LYS A 342 -14.58 27.48 -35.10
N LEU A 343 -14.38 27.28 -33.80
CA LEU A 343 -14.66 26.02 -33.10
C LEU A 343 -15.95 26.13 -32.29
N SER A 344 -16.86 25.20 -32.55
CA SER A 344 -18.18 25.09 -31.93
C SER A 344 -18.39 23.69 -31.36
N TRP A 345 -19.37 23.55 -30.47
CA TRP A 345 -19.82 22.26 -29.95
C TRP A 345 -21.34 22.15 -29.90
N GLN A 346 -21.85 20.93 -29.77
CA GLN A 346 -23.25 20.62 -29.47
C GLN A 346 -23.33 19.31 -28.67
N SER A 347 -24.35 19.16 -27.83
CA SER A 347 -24.59 17.98 -27.00
C SER A 347 -26.09 17.85 -26.69
N SER A 348 -26.51 16.76 -26.05
CA SER A 348 -27.87 16.65 -25.50
C SER A 348 -28.14 17.78 -24.51
N GLY A 349 -29.12 18.65 -24.83
CA GLY A 349 -29.42 19.86 -24.07
C GLY A 349 -28.49 21.07 -24.31
N VAL A 350 -27.41 20.94 -25.10
CA VAL A 350 -26.54 22.06 -25.48
C VAL A 350 -26.72 22.35 -26.98
N LYS A 351 -27.42 23.45 -27.28
CA LYS A 351 -27.57 23.94 -28.67
C LYS A 351 -26.20 24.28 -29.26
N LYS A 352 -26.07 24.11 -30.58
CA LYS A 352 -24.83 24.38 -31.31
C LYS A 352 -24.36 25.82 -31.11
N GLU A 353 -23.25 25.98 -30.40
CA GLU A 353 -22.65 27.28 -30.03
C GLU A 353 -21.14 27.27 -30.25
N VAL A 354 -20.56 28.44 -30.51
CA VAL A 354 -19.10 28.68 -30.43
C VAL A 354 -18.69 28.45 -29.00
N ILE A 355 -17.66 27.63 -28.74
CA ILE A 355 -17.29 27.23 -27.37
C ILE A 355 -17.00 28.49 -26.53
N PRO A 356 -17.82 28.78 -25.49
CA PRO A 356 -17.66 30.00 -24.73
C PRO A 356 -16.33 30.06 -23.97
N GLY A 357 -15.70 31.23 -23.95
CA GLY A 357 -14.37 31.42 -23.37
C GLY A 357 -14.21 31.04 -21.89
N LYS A 358 -15.32 30.91 -21.17
CA LYS A 358 -15.39 30.37 -19.80
C LYS A 358 -14.99 28.89 -19.66
N TYR A 359 -14.76 28.18 -20.76
CA TYR A 359 -14.37 26.76 -20.76
C TYR A 359 -12.92 26.50 -21.21
N PHE A 360 -12.15 27.53 -21.59
CA PHE A 360 -10.74 27.39 -21.99
C PHE A 360 -9.77 27.78 -20.87
N PHE A 361 -8.75 26.93 -20.65
CA PHE A 361 -7.72 27.11 -19.63
C PHE A 361 -6.32 26.85 -20.19
N THR A 362 -5.32 27.67 -19.83
CA THR A 362 -3.94 27.47 -20.34
C THR A 362 -3.20 26.34 -19.62
N SER A 363 -3.72 25.89 -18.48
CA SER A 363 -3.15 24.85 -17.62
C SER A 363 -4.24 23.96 -17.03
N ASN A 364 -3.84 22.82 -16.46
CA ASN A 364 -4.71 21.95 -15.67
C ASN A 364 -4.33 22.02 -14.18
N PRO A 365 -4.73 23.08 -13.46
CA PRO A 365 -4.59 23.14 -12.02
C PRO A 365 -5.46 22.08 -11.34
N SER A 366 -5.07 21.66 -10.15
CA SER A 366 -5.75 20.61 -9.39
C SER A 366 -7.19 21.00 -9.03
N PRO A 367 -8.11 20.03 -8.87
CA PRO A 367 -9.41 20.30 -8.24
C PRO A 367 -9.21 20.66 -6.75
N PRO A 368 -10.05 21.57 -6.20
CA PRO A 368 -9.79 22.22 -4.91
C PRO A 368 -9.93 21.29 -3.68
N VAL A 369 -9.28 21.74 -2.59
CA VAL A 369 -9.28 21.26 -1.19
C VAL A 369 -9.88 19.87 -0.95
N LYS A 370 -8.97 18.91 -0.74
CA LYS A 370 -9.26 17.54 -0.33
C LYS A 370 -9.47 17.45 1.19
N PHE A 371 -10.62 16.94 1.59
CA PHE A 371 -10.97 16.64 2.98
C PHE A 371 -9.94 15.70 3.62
N SER A 372 -9.32 16.14 4.71
CA SER A 372 -8.25 15.41 5.40
C SER A 372 -8.11 15.88 6.85
N GLY A 373 -7.55 15.04 7.72
CA GLY A 373 -7.33 15.38 9.13
C GLY A 373 -6.25 16.46 9.29
N GLY A 374 -6.57 17.53 10.02
CA GLY A 374 -5.71 18.71 10.19
C GLY A 374 -6.22 19.97 9.46
N GLU A 375 -7.22 19.84 8.59
CA GLU A 375 -7.82 20.98 7.88
C GLU A 375 -8.74 21.84 8.77
N LYS A 376 -8.87 23.13 8.41
CA LYS A 376 -9.81 24.05 9.09
C LYS A 376 -11.25 23.62 8.86
N ALA A 377 -12.05 23.58 9.93
CA ALA A 377 -13.44 23.14 9.87
C ALA A 377 -14.37 24.18 9.22
N PHE A 378 -14.20 25.46 9.59
CA PHE A 378 -15.07 26.56 9.16
C PHE A 378 -14.30 27.64 8.38
N ALA A 379 -15.03 28.43 7.59
CA ALA A 379 -14.48 29.46 6.70
C ALA A 379 -14.03 30.73 7.46
N ASP A 380 -14.75 31.06 8.53
CA ASP A 380 -14.62 32.26 9.36
C ASP A 380 -13.64 32.10 10.54
N SER A 381 -13.39 30.86 10.98
CA SER A 381 -12.67 30.58 12.22
C SER A 381 -11.54 29.57 12.06
N GLY A 382 -10.30 30.05 12.22
CA GLY A 382 -9.10 29.22 12.33
C GLY A 382 -8.91 28.53 13.70
N GLN A 383 -9.91 28.54 14.58
CA GLN A 383 -9.85 27.87 15.89
C GLN A 383 -10.41 26.44 15.90
N PHE A 384 -10.97 25.98 14.78
CA PHE A 384 -11.61 24.67 14.67
C PHE A 384 -10.92 23.82 13.60
N VAL A 385 -10.51 22.61 13.97
CA VAL A 385 -9.74 21.69 13.12
C VAL A 385 -10.47 20.35 13.02
N VAL A 386 -10.61 19.82 11.80
CA VAL A 386 -11.22 18.51 11.55
C VAL A 386 -10.21 17.40 11.84
N ALA A 387 -10.64 16.37 12.55
CA ALA A 387 -9.83 15.22 12.94
C ALA A 387 -10.66 13.93 12.94
N ASP A 388 -9.99 12.80 13.19
CA ASP A 388 -10.59 11.46 13.26
C ASP A 388 -11.43 11.08 12.02
N VAL A 389 -11.08 11.62 10.85
CA VAL A 389 -11.83 11.45 9.59
C VAL A 389 -11.70 10.00 9.09
N PRO A 390 -12.81 9.25 8.96
CA PRO A 390 -12.79 7.90 8.39
C PRO A 390 -12.19 7.88 6.98
N GLN A 391 -11.34 6.89 6.68
CA GLN A 391 -10.56 6.84 5.43
C GLN A 391 -11.43 6.99 4.16
N ARG A 392 -12.63 6.41 4.16
CA ARG A 392 -13.62 6.51 3.06
C ARG A 392 -13.96 7.93 2.63
N TYR A 393 -13.77 8.94 3.49
CA TYR A 393 -14.07 10.34 3.20
C TYR A 393 -12.82 11.18 2.88
N GLN A 394 -11.63 10.65 3.14
CA GLN A 394 -10.38 11.36 2.88
C GLN A 394 -10.20 11.53 1.37
N GLY A 395 -9.96 12.76 0.92
CA GLY A 395 -9.88 13.11 -0.51
C GLY A 395 -11.14 13.71 -1.12
N MET A 396 -12.30 13.69 -0.44
CA MET A 396 -13.54 14.31 -0.93
C MET A 396 -13.45 15.85 -0.97
N LYS A 397 -14.29 16.53 -1.76
CA LYS A 397 -14.31 18.01 -1.81
C LYS A 397 -15.06 18.56 -0.60
N MET A 398 -14.45 19.45 0.18
CA MET A 398 -15.11 20.07 1.35
C MET A 398 -15.73 21.44 1.03
N ILE A 399 -16.97 21.68 1.49
CA ILE A 399 -17.57 23.02 1.56
C ILE A 399 -17.57 23.47 3.02
N ARG A 400 -16.82 24.55 3.32
CA ARG A 400 -16.74 25.15 4.65
C ARG A 400 -17.84 26.19 4.83
N GLY A 401 -18.76 25.93 5.76
CA GLY A 401 -19.68 26.96 6.27
C GLY A 401 -19.02 27.89 7.29
N PRO A 402 -19.73 28.91 7.78
CA PRO A 402 -19.34 29.66 8.97
C PRO A 402 -19.49 28.79 10.24
N SER A 403 -18.77 29.15 11.30
CA SER A 403 -18.80 28.50 12.62
C SER A 403 -20.06 28.84 13.44
N ASP A 404 -20.85 29.80 12.97
CA ASP A 404 -22.21 30.12 13.43
C ASP A 404 -23.12 30.35 12.20
N PRO A 405 -23.86 29.32 11.72
CA PRO A 405 -24.74 29.44 10.56
C PRO A 405 -26.04 30.17 10.92
N ALA A 406 -26.01 31.50 10.75
CA ALA A 406 -27.16 32.39 10.92
C ALA A 406 -28.02 32.61 9.65
N VAL A 407 -27.65 31.98 8.52
CA VAL A 407 -28.39 32.05 7.24
C VAL A 407 -29.72 31.28 7.31
N GLU A 408 -30.66 31.62 6.41
CA GLU A 408 -31.98 30.95 6.36
C GLU A 408 -32.01 29.81 5.34
N CYS A 409 -31.31 29.99 4.23
CA CYS A 409 -31.05 28.97 3.23
C CYS A 409 -29.69 29.23 2.56
N PHE A 410 -29.19 28.23 1.84
CA PHE A 410 -28.08 28.37 0.91
C PHE A 410 -28.26 27.44 -0.28
N GLU A 411 -27.63 27.77 -1.41
CA GLU A 411 -27.69 27.01 -2.64
C GLU A 411 -26.28 26.84 -3.23
N PHE A 412 -25.99 25.70 -3.83
CA PHE A 412 -24.80 25.50 -4.65
C PHE A 412 -25.15 24.67 -5.90
N SER A 413 -24.33 24.76 -6.95
CA SER A 413 -24.53 24.00 -8.18
C SER A 413 -23.56 22.83 -8.27
N ALA A 414 -24.06 21.64 -8.59
CA ALA A 414 -23.28 20.47 -8.94
C ALA A 414 -23.48 20.17 -10.43
N ASN A 415 -22.40 20.06 -11.20
CA ASN A 415 -22.48 19.81 -12.65
C ASN A 415 -22.58 18.31 -13.02
N MET A 416 -22.55 17.43 -12.03
CA MET A 416 -22.69 15.98 -12.13
C MET A 416 -23.52 15.45 -10.94
N PRO A 417 -24.07 14.22 -11.01
CA PRO A 417 -24.69 13.56 -9.85
C PRO A 417 -23.75 13.55 -8.65
N VAL A 418 -24.27 13.74 -7.44
CA VAL A 418 -23.45 14.00 -6.25
C VAL A 418 -24.06 13.40 -4.98
N ASN A 419 -23.22 12.73 -4.19
CA ASN A 419 -23.55 12.41 -2.81
C ASN A 419 -23.07 13.58 -1.94
N VAL A 420 -24.01 14.22 -1.24
CA VAL A 420 -23.73 15.29 -0.26
C VAL A 420 -23.69 14.65 1.12
N TYR A 421 -22.57 14.74 1.80
CA TYR A 421 -22.42 14.32 3.18
C TYR A 421 -22.49 15.53 4.12
N VAL A 422 -23.29 15.41 5.18
CA VAL A 422 -23.48 16.43 6.21
C VAL A 422 -23.00 15.87 7.55
N ALA A 423 -21.98 16.46 8.14
CA ALA A 423 -21.57 16.16 9.51
C ALA A 423 -22.19 17.18 10.48
N SER A 424 -22.83 16.72 11.55
CA SER A 424 -23.58 17.55 12.52
C SER A 424 -23.45 16.99 13.95
N PRO A 425 -23.47 17.80 15.02
CA PRO A 425 -23.13 17.35 16.38
C PRO A 425 -23.90 16.12 16.86
N VAL A 426 -23.21 15.18 17.51
CA VAL A 426 -23.83 13.99 18.12
C VAL A 426 -24.81 14.42 19.20
N GLY A 427 -26.11 14.20 18.94
CA GLY A 427 -27.21 14.62 19.80
C GLY A 427 -28.10 15.73 19.20
N ALA A 428 -27.66 16.39 18.12
CA ALA A 428 -28.47 17.35 17.39
C ALA A 428 -29.37 16.68 16.33
N THR A 429 -30.50 17.33 16.05
CA THR A 429 -31.22 17.21 14.78
C THR A 429 -30.29 17.49 13.60
N LEU A 430 -30.66 17.05 12.39
CA LEU A 430 -29.98 17.54 11.19
C LEU A 430 -30.39 19.02 11.02
N PRO A 431 -29.46 19.99 11.04
CA PRO A 431 -29.81 21.42 11.01
C PRO A 431 -30.25 21.92 9.63
N LEU A 432 -30.50 21.00 8.70
CA LEU A 432 -30.82 21.23 7.30
C LEU A 432 -32.12 20.50 6.93
N ALA A 433 -32.98 21.16 6.16
CA ALA A 433 -34.20 20.60 5.59
C ALA A 433 -34.27 20.86 4.07
N PRO A 434 -34.99 20.02 3.30
CA PRO A 434 -35.21 20.25 1.89
C PRO A 434 -35.98 21.55 1.61
N SER A 435 -35.84 22.05 0.38
CA SER A 435 -36.73 23.10 -0.14
C SER A 435 -38.02 22.49 -0.68
N GLU A 436 -39.11 23.26 -0.69
CA GLU A 436 -40.41 22.83 -1.25
C GLU A 436 -40.33 22.39 -2.73
N LYS A 437 -39.28 22.80 -3.45
CA LYS A 437 -39.06 22.52 -4.87
C LYS A 437 -38.16 21.30 -5.11
N GLN A 438 -37.46 20.83 -4.09
CA GLN A 438 -36.44 19.78 -4.20
C GLN A 438 -36.44 18.94 -2.91
N PRO A 439 -37.39 18.01 -2.74
CA PRO A 439 -37.41 17.10 -1.61
C PRO A 439 -36.21 16.16 -1.66
N TRP A 440 -35.63 15.87 -0.50
CA TRP A 440 -34.56 14.89 -0.33
C TRP A 440 -34.57 14.30 1.09
N THR A 441 -33.98 13.12 1.25
CA THR A 441 -33.84 12.40 2.52
C THR A 441 -32.38 12.30 2.94
N ALA A 442 -32.14 12.37 4.25
CA ALA A 442 -30.81 12.22 4.83
C ALA A 442 -30.69 10.85 5.51
N HIS A 443 -29.90 9.97 4.92
CA HIS A 443 -29.64 8.61 5.39
C HIS A 443 -28.50 8.62 6.41
N ASP A 444 -28.62 7.84 7.48
CA ASP A 444 -27.56 7.69 8.46
C ASP A 444 -26.41 6.85 7.86
N THR A 445 -25.15 7.24 8.07
CA THR A 445 -24.00 6.48 7.56
C THR A 445 -23.40 5.54 8.60
N GLY A 446 -23.77 5.70 9.88
CA GLY A 446 -23.11 5.05 11.01
C GLY A 446 -21.83 5.74 11.48
N ASP A 447 -21.15 6.49 10.61
CA ASP A 447 -19.85 7.12 10.88
C ASP A 447 -19.94 8.45 11.67
N ASP A 448 -18.92 8.73 12.49
CA ASP A 448 -18.65 10.03 13.11
C ASP A 448 -17.24 10.56 12.78
N LEU A 449 -17.02 11.85 13.07
CA LEU A 449 -15.71 12.52 13.02
C LEU A 449 -15.56 13.50 14.18
N SER A 450 -14.34 13.99 14.42
CA SER A 450 -14.05 14.98 15.46
C SER A 450 -13.82 16.38 14.90
N VAL A 451 -14.31 17.39 15.59
CA VAL A 451 -13.90 18.80 15.43
C VAL A 451 -13.31 19.27 16.75
N TYR A 452 -12.01 19.56 16.75
CA TYR A 452 -11.29 20.06 17.91
C TYR A 452 -11.23 21.59 17.94
N ARG A 453 -11.41 22.16 19.13
CA ARG A 453 -11.24 23.60 19.36
C ARG A 453 -9.84 23.90 19.90
N GLY A 454 -8.99 24.44 19.06
CA GLY A 454 -7.60 24.78 19.37
C GLY A 454 -6.85 25.34 18.17
N THR A 455 -5.74 26.04 18.43
CA THR A 455 -4.89 26.65 17.38
C THR A 455 -3.85 25.68 16.80
N ASN A 456 -3.84 24.41 17.23
CA ASN A 456 -2.91 23.38 16.77
C ASN A 456 -3.51 21.98 17.01
N PRO A 457 -3.52 21.04 16.05
CA PRO A 457 -4.04 19.69 16.26
C PRO A 457 -3.22 18.83 17.24
N LEU A 458 -2.09 19.34 17.74
CA LEU A 458 -1.21 18.67 18.71
C LEU A 458 -1.05 19.44 20.04
N SER A 459 -1.78 20.53 20.24
CA SER A 459 -2.01 21.09 21.59
C SER A 459 -3.23 20.42 22.21
N LEU A 460 -3.16 20.05 23.49
CA LEU A 460 -4.28 19.53 24.28
C LEU A 460 -5.57 20.29 23.96
N ALA A 461 -6.53 19.60 23.35
CA ALA A 461 -7.78 20.22 22.91
C ALA A 461 -8.54 20.79 24.12
N LEU A 462 -8.92 22.06 24.04
CA LEU A 462 -9.70 22.72 25.09
C LEU A 462 -11.16 22.25 25.08
N ASP A 463 -11.63 21.82 23.91
CA ASP A 463 -12.96 21.27 23.68
C ASP A 463 -12.94 20.36 22.43
N SER A 464 -13.83 19.37 22.37
CA SER A 464 -13.91 18.38 21.29
C SER A 464 -15.37 18.01 20.98
N SER A 465 -15.87 18.42 19.82
CA SER A 465 -17.21 18.08 19.36
C SER A 465 -17.17 16.91 18.37
N ARG A 466 -17.87 15.82 18.67
CA ARG A 466 -18.08 14.74 17.69
C ARG A 466 -19.29 15.04 16.81
N MET A 467 -19.12 14.81 15.52
CA MET A 467 -20.08 15.13 14.47
C MET A 467 -20.50 13.84 13.76
N LYS A 468 -21.79 13.50 13.79
CA LYS A 468 -22.34 12.35 13.09
C LYS A 468 -22.55 12.66 11.61
N ILE A 469 -22.18 11.73 10.74
CA ILE A 469 -22.22 11.90 9.28
C ILE A 469 -23.53 11.31 8.73
N ARG A 470 -24.25 12.10 7.94
CA ARG A 470 -25.48 11.72 7.21
C ARG A 470 -25.25 11.93 5.71
N LYS A 471 -25.80 11.05 4.87
CA LYS A 471 -25.69 11.08 3.40
C LYS A 471 -27.00 11.50 2.75
N ILE A 472 -26.94 12.43 1.82
CA ILE A 472 -28.04 12.83 0.94
C ILE A 472 -27.60 12.54 -0.50
N ILE A 473 -28.48 11.97 -1.31
CA ILE A 473 -28.17 11.56 -2.69
C ILE A 473 -28.89 12.49 -3.65
N PHE A 474 -28.14 13.15 -4.53
CA PHE A 474 -28.68 13.91 -5.67
C PHE A 474 -28.35 13.15 -6.95
N PRO A 475 -29.33 12.44 -7.56
CA PRO A 475 -29.09 11.61 -8.75
C PRO A 475 -28.86 12.44 -10.01
N GLU A 476 -29.23 13.72 -10.02
CA GLU A 476 -28.97 14.65 -11.11
C GLU A 476 -28.00 15.76 -10.66
N GLY A 477 -27.17 16.24 -11.59
CA GLY A 477 -26.46 17.50 -11.42
C GLY A 477 -27.40 18.69 -11.70
N GLY A 478 -27.39 19.68 -10.83
CA GLY A 478 -28.19 20.90 -10.97
C GLY A 478 -27.91 21.89 -9.85
N LEU A 479 -28.83 22.85 -9.66
CA LEU A 479 -28.87 23.67 -8.45
C LEU A 479 -29.40 22.81 -7.29
N ILE A 480 -28.74 22.89 -6.14
CA ILE A 480 -29.09 22.15 -4.92
C ILE A 480 -29.33 23.16 -3.80
N SER A 481 -30.54 23.13 -3.22
CA SER A 481 -31.02 24.13 -2.26
C SER A 481 -31.28 23.51 -0.88
N PHE A 482 -30.75 24.14 0.16
CA PHE A 482 -30.88 23.73 1.56
C PHE A 482 -31.49 24.84 2.41
N ASN A 483 -32.52 24.53 3.18
CA ASN A 483 -33.04 25.40 4.24
C ASN A 483 -32.33 25.07 5.56
N VAL A 484 -31.94 26.08 6.34
CA VAL A 484 -31.32 25.90 7.67
C VAL A 484 -32.41 26.00 8.73
N THR A 485 -32.67 24.89 9.44
CA THR A 485 -33.71 24.82 10.49
C THR A 485 -33.18 25.33 11.82
N ASP A 486 -32.03 24.82 12.24
CA ASP A 486 -31.47 25.01 13.57
C ASP A 486 -30.31 26.02 13.51
N LYS A 487 -30.66 27.31 13.40
CA LYS A 487 -29.67 28.41 13.30
C LYS A 487 -28.68 28.37 14.48
N GLY A 488 -27.40 28.46 14.17
CA GLY A 488 -26.30 28.34 15.14
C GLY A 488 -25.85 26.90 15.46
N VAL A 489 -26.51 25.86 14.94
CA VAL A 489 -25.97 24.49 15.00
C VAL A 489 -24.92 24.31 13.90
N GLN A 490 -23.67 24.11 14.31
CA GLN A 490 -22.56 23.88 13.39
C GLN A 490 -22.79 22.64 12.51
N PHE A 491 -22.40 22.72 11.24
CA PHE A 491 -22.34 21.57 10.34
C PHE A 491 -21.19 21.70 9.34
N LEU A 492 -20.71 20.56 8.83
CA LEU A 492 -19.73 20.48 7.74
C LEU A 492 -20.36 19.80 6.53
N LEU A 493 -19.98 20.24 5.33
CA LEU A 493 -20.41 19.64 4.07
C LEU A 493 -19.20 19.08 3.32
N PHE A 494 -19.34 17.88 2.77
CA PHE A 494 -18.36 17.33 1.83
C PHE A 494 -19.04 16.50 0.74
N LEU A 495 -18.42 16.50 -0.44
CA LEU A 495 -19.03 16.07 -1.70
C LEU A 495 -18.23 14.95 -2.37
N GLU A 496 -18.96 13.94 -2.81
CA GLU A 496 -18.49 12.85 -3.65
C GLU A 496 -19.25 12.91 -4.98
N GLY A 497 -18.56 13.29 -6.04
CA GLY A 497 -19.13 13.27 -7.40
C GLY A 497 -19.35 11.83 -7.83
N ARG A 498 -20.61 11.44 -8.04
CA ARG A 498 -20.96 10.15 -8.62
C ARG A 498 -20.55 10.17 -10.09
N LYS A 499 -19.39 9.59 -10.38
CA LYS A 499 -19.09 9.08 -11.73
C LYS A 499 -19.99 7.87 -11.96
N GLU A 500 -21.22 8.13 -12.35
CA GLU A 500 -21.93 7.19 -13.20
C GLU A 500 -21.09 7.05 -14.47
N ASN A 501 -20.37 5.93 -14.57
CA ASN A 501 -19.96 5.43 -15.86
C ASN A 501 -21.26 5.24 -16.64
N ALA A 502 -21.49 6.06 -17.66
CA ALA A 502 -22.56 5.77 -18.60
C ALA A 502 -22.14 4.49 -19.33
N LEU A 503 -22.63 3.33 -18.87
CA LEU A 503 -22.49 2.07 -19.60
C LEU A 503 -23.40 2.12 -20.84
N SER A 504 -23.02 2.99 -21.78
CA SER A 504 -23.59 3.09 -23.10
C SER A 504 -23.15 1.86 -23.86
N CYS A 505 -24.04 0.87 -23.89
CA CYS A 505 -23.83 -0.38 -24.58
C CYS A 505 -23.94 -0.11 -26.08
N GLY A 506 -22.84 0.36 -26.67
CA GLY A 506 -22.79 0.83 -28.06
C GLY A 506 -23.28 -0.23 -29.05
N GLY A 507 -24.20 0.14 -29.92
CA GLY A 507 -24.79 -0.77 -30.89
C GLY A 507 -25.99 -0.16 -31.63
N GLN A 508 -26.66 -0.97 -32.45
CA GLN A 508 -27.93 -0.60 -33.08
C GLN A 508 -29.10 -0.98 -32.17
N GLN A 509 -30.11 -0.11 -32.11
CA GLN A 509 -31.31 -0.33 -31.30
C GLN A 509 -32.15 -1.48 -31.87
N GLN A 510 -32.44 -2.48 -31.04
CA GLN A 510 -33.23 -3.67 -31.36
C GLN A 510 -34.28 -3.95 -30.27
N VAL A 511 -35.23 -4.86 -30.55
CA VAL A 511 -36.16 -5.38 -29.53
C VAL A 511 -35.44 -6.45 -28.71
N LEU A 512 -35.15 -6.15 -27.45
CA LEU A 512 -34.33 -6.98 -26.56
C LEU A 512 -35.12 -8.11 -25.92
N SER A 513 -36.43 -7.91 -25.74
CA SER A 513 -37.33 -8.81 -25.01
C SER A 513 -38.02 -9.88 -25.84
N LEU A 514 -37.71 -9.97 -27.14
CA LEU A 514 -38.37 -10.91 -28.05
C LEU A 514 -38.09 -12.36 -27.63
N VAL A 515 -39.13 -13.17 -27.40
CA VAL A 515 -38.99 -14.57 -26.99
C VAL A 515 -38.19 -15.36 -28.03
N GLY A 516 -37.07 -15.95 -27.60
CA GLY A 516 -36.12 -16.66 -28.48
C GLY A 516 -35.09 -15.75 -29.17
N GLY A 517 -35.11 -14.44 -28.90
CA GLY A 517 -34.07 -13.50 -29.31
C GLY A 517 -32.76 -13.67 -28.52
N PRO A 518 -31.62 -13.11 -29.01
CA PRO A 518 -30.29 -13.39 -28.49
C PRO A 518 -30.02 -12.89 -27.07
N THR A 519 -30.85 -11.96 -26.57
CA THR A 519 -30.77 -11.36 -25.22
C THR A 519 -31.79 -11.91 -24.24
N PHE A 520 -32.87 -12.54 -24.70
CA PHE A 520 -33.93 -13.06 -23.82
C PHE A 520 -33.44 -14.29 -23.04
N ALA A 521 -33.72 -14.35 -21.74
CA ALA A 521 -33.54 -15.57 -20.93
C ALA A 521 -34.90 -16.20 -20.60
N GLU A 522 -35.69 -15.49 -19.80
CA GLU A 522 -36.97 -15.97 -19.28
C GLU A 522 -37.93 -14.81 -18.99
N CYS A 523 -39.21 -15.13 -18.78
CA CYS A 523 -40.17 -14.16 -18.27
C CYS A 523 -41.21 -14.83 -17.35
N GLU A 524 -41.60 -14.11 -16.31
CA GLU A 524 -42.66 -14.46 -15.36
C GLU A 524 -43.81 -13.44 -15.46
N ALA A 525 -45.03 -13.84 -15.07
CA ALA A 525 -46.16 -12.95 -14.86
C ALA A 525 -46.71 -13.13 -13.45
N SER A 526 -47.28 -12.08 -12.85
CA SER A 526 -47.95 -12.14 -11.55
C SER A 526 -49.23 -12.99 -11.59
N SER A 527 -49.97 -12.89 -12.68
CA SER A 527 -51.10 -13.77 -12.99
C SER A 527 -51.25 -13.92 -14.51
N GLU A 528 -51.81 -15.05 -14.95
CA GLU A 528 -52.14 -15.29 -16.36
C GLU A 528 -53.39 -16.16 -16.50
N LEU A 529 -54.22 -15.84 -17.51
CA LEU A 529 -55.48 -16.55 -17.78
C LEU A 529 -55.27 -18.00 -18.21
N SER A 530 -54.17 -18.27 -18.91
CA SER A 530 -53.60 -19.59 -19.22
C SER A 530 -52.18 -19.40 -19.79
N GLU A 531 -51.40 -20.46 -19.93
CA GLU A 531 -50.05 -20.41 -20.55
C GLU A 531 -50.07 -19.78 -21.96
N GLU A 532 -51.17 -19.97 -22.72
CA GLU A 532 -51.35 -19.36 -24.04
C GLU A 532 -51.53 -17.84 -23.99
N PHE A 533 -51.86 -17.28 -22.83
CA PHE A 533 -51.98 -15.86 -22.53
C PHE A 533 -50.99 -15.42 -21.44
N GLY A 534 -49.92 -16.19 -21.21
CA GLY A 534 -48.86 -15.87 -20.25
C GLY A 534 -47.86 -14.84 -20.75
N CYS A 535 -46.82 -14.52 -19.96
CA CYS A 535 -45.83 -13.50 -20.38
C CYS A 535 -45.18 -13.81 -21.75
N ARG A 536 -44.90 -15.08 -22.05
CA ARG A 536 -44.36 -15.50 -23.36
C ARG A 536 -45.26 -15.14 -24.55
N ALA A 537 -46.56 -14.92 -24.32
CA ALA A 537 -47.49 -14.43 -25.34
C ALA A 537 -47.41 -12.89 -25.53
N ALA A 538 -47.14 -12.11 -24.47
CA ALA A 538 -46.90 -10.66 -24.56
C ALA A 538 -45.62 -10.27 -25.31
N LEU A 539 -44.61 -11.15 -25.29
CA LEU A 539 -43.23 -10.84 -25.72
C LEU A 539 -42.83 -11.48 -27.06
N ASN A 540 -43.77 -12.07 -27.80
CA ASN A 540 -43.46 -12.82 -29.03
C ASN A 540 -43.57 -12.00 -30.34
N GLY A 541 -43.83 -10.69 -30.24
CA GLY A 541 -43.88 -9.78 -31.39
C GLY A 541 -45.07 -9.94 -32.34
N LYS A 542 -46.01 -10.87 -32.08
CA LYS A 542 -47.25 -10.96 -32.88
C LYS A 542 -48.21 -9.83 -32.57
N ASN A 543 -48.23 -9.36 -31.32
CA ASN A 543 -48.96 -8.18 -30.85
C ASN A 543 -50.47 -8.22 -31.25
N MET A 544 -51.15 -9.34 -30.98
CA MET A 544 -52.55 -9.63 -31.36
C MET A 544 -53.31 -10.24 -30.18
N ASP A 545 -54.54 -9.77 -29.92
CA ASP A 545 -55.37 -10.21 -28.79
C ASP A 545 -56.01 -11.61 -28.99
N VAL A 546 -55.16 -12.62 -29.16
CA VAL A 546 -55.48 -14.03 -29.42
C VAL A 546 -54.52 -14.94 -28.63
N LYS A 547 -54.88 -16.23 -28.53
CA LYS A 547 -54.01 -17.27 -27.96
C LYS A 547 -52.60 -17.19 -28.59
N ASN A 548 -51.58 -17.18 -27.74
CA ASN A 548 -50.18 -17.05 -28.09
C ASN A 548 -49.85 -15.75 -28.87
N GLY A 549 -50.45 -14.61 -28.53
CA GLY A 549 -50.16 -13.30 -29.13
C GLY A 549 -50.29 -12.07 -28.22
N VAL A 550 -50.72 -12.23 -26.96
CA VAL A 550 -50.89 -11.17 -25.94
C VAL A 550 -50.84 -11.79 -24.54
N TRP A 551 -50.43 -11.04 -23.50
CA TRP A 551 -50.68 -11.44 -22.10
C TRP A 551 -52.08 -11.03 -21.65
N ARG A 552 -52.73 -11.87 -20.84
CA ARG A 552 -53.98 -11.55 -20.13
C ARG A 552 -53.88 -12.01 -18.67
N THR A 553 -54.17 -11.12 -17.74
CA THR A 553 -54.23 -11.42 -16.29
C THR A 553 -55.32 -12.46 -15.97
N ALA A 554 -55.17 -13.21 -14.88
CA ALA A 554 -56.18 -14.17 -14.41
C ALA A 554 -57.47 -13.51 -13.88
N GLY A 555 -57.41 -12.20 -13.56
CA GLY A 555 -58.54 -11.39 -13.09
C GLY A 555 -58.21 -10.68 -11.77
N GLY A 556 -58.85 -9.53 -11.52
CA GLY A 556 -58.62 -8.72 -10.31
C GLY A 556 -58.38 -7.24 -10.58
N ASN A 557 -59.13 -6.63 -11.50
CA ASN A 557 -59.02 -5.22 -11.91
C ASN A 557 -57.71 -4.82 -12.61
N GLY A 558 -56.73 -5.72 -12.77
CA GLY A 558 -55.47 -5.47 -13.48
C GLY A 558 -54.45 -4.58 -12.76
N VAL A 559 -54.88 -3.71 -11.84
CA VAL A 559 -53.99 -2.82 -11.08
C VAL A 559 -53.10 -3.62 -10.11
N GLY A 560 -51.79 -3.39 -10.17
CA GLY A 560 -50.78 -4.12 -9.41
C GLY A 560 -50.21 -5.33 -10.15
N GLU A 561 -50.86 -5.81 -11.21
CA GLU A 561 -50.41 -6.95 -12.02
C GLU A 561 -49.19 -6.57 -12.87
N TYR A 562 -48.28 -7.51 -13.08
CA TYR A 562 -46.98 -7.24 -13.72
C TYR A 562 -46.42 -8.43 -14.50
N ILE A 563 -45.49 -8.11 -15.42
CA ILE A 563 -44.57 -9.09 -16.02
C ILE A 563 -43.12 -8.76 -15.65
N VAL A 564 -42.28 -9.78 -15.57
CA VAL A 564 -40.84 -9.68 -15.24
C VAL A 564 -40.02 -10.31 -16.36
N VAL A 565 -39.34 -9.49 -17.16
CA VAL A 565 -38.44 -9.94 -18.24
C VAL A 565 -37.02 -10.01 -17.70
N LYS A 566 -36.36 -11.17 -17.88
CA LYS A 566 -34.96 -11.37 -17.54
C LYS A 566 -34.13 -11.61 -18.81
N PHE A 567 -32.93 -11.05 -18.85
CA PHE A 567 -32.01 -11.11 -19.99
C PHE A 567 -30.81 -11.99 -19.67
N ASN A 568 -30.29 -12.69 -20.69
CA ASN A 568 -29.15 -13.61 -20.56
C ASN A 568 -27.78 -12.92 -20.48
N ARG A 569 -27.77 -11.60 -20.64
CA ARG A 569 -26.63 -10.67 -20.56
C ARG A 569 -27.17 -9.27 -20.24
N PRO A 570 -26.33 -8.34 -19.78
CA PRO A 570 -26.77 -6.96 -19.58
C PRO A 570 -27.28 -6.34 -20.88
N VAL A 571 -28.34 -5.55 -20.77
CA VAL A 571 -28.91 -4.78 -21.88
C VAL A 571 -29.14 -3.34 -21.43
N GLN A 572 -28.93 -2.38 -22.33
CA GLN A 572 -29.24 -0.98 -22.09
C GLN A 572 -30.58 -0.67 -22.75
N ILE A 573 -31.63 -0.54 -21.94
CA ILE A 573 -32.98 -0.23 -22.40
C ILE A 573 -33.14 1.27 -22.51
N THR A 574 -33.69 1.72 -23.64
CA THR A 574 -33.83 3.15 -23.98
C THR A 574 -35.29 3.53 -24.23
N HIS A 575 -36.10 2.58 -24.71
CA HIS A 575 -37.49 2.78 -25.06
C HIS A 575 -38.32 1.54 -24.68
N PHE A 576 -39.61 1.76 -24.44
CA PHE A 576 -40.59 0.72 -24.19
C PHE A 576 -41.84 0.96 -25.04
N ARG A 577 -42.40 -0.09 -25.61
CA ARG A 577 -43.69 -0.03 -26.32
C ARG A 577 -44.71 -0.96 -25.70
N PHE A 578 -45.93 -0.47 -25.61
CA PHE A 578 -47.08 -1.22 -25.15
C PHE A 578 -48.16 -1.27 -26.22
N LYS A 579 -48.81 -2.44 -26.38
CA LYS A 579 -50.06 -2.55 -27.11
C LYS A 579 -51.15 -3.10 -26.19
N PRO A 580 -52.20 -2.31 -25.89
CA PRO A 580 -53.34 -2.81 -25.13
C PRO A 580 -54.16 -3.82 -25.96
N ARG A 581 -55.04 -4.54 -25.26
CA ARG A 581 -55.97 -5.55 -25.81
C ARG A 581 -57.05 -4.96 -26.74
N GLY A 582 -57.86 -5.85 -27.33
CA GLY A 582 -58.94 -5.50 -28.25
C GLY A 582 -60.09 -4.70 -27.61
N ASP A 583 -60.33 -4.87 -26.31
CA ASP A 583 -61.41 -4.20 -25.56
C ASP A 583 -60.88 -3.04 -24.71
N ALA A 584 -61.42 -1.84 -24.93
CA ALA A 584 -61.06 -0.60 -24.25
C ALA A 584 -61.32 -0.60 -22.73
N VAL A 585 -62.21 -1.46 -22.23
CA VAL A 585 -62.46 -1.62 -20.78
C VAL A 585 -61.26 -2.26 -20.06
N THR A 586 -60.44 -3.03 -20.79
CA THR A 586 -59.29 -3.77 -20.25
C THR A 586 -57.98 -2.96 -20.28
N TRP A 587 -58.01 -1.70 -20.70
CA TRP A 587 -56.81 -0.90 -20.97
C TRP A 587 -56.22 -0.25 -19.71
N PRO A 588 -54.91 -0.45 -19.43
CA PRO A 588 -54.22 0.35 -18.43
C PRO A 588 -54.15 1.81 -18.89
N SER A 589 -54.24 2.73 -17.94
CA SER A 589 -53.93 4.15 -18.13
C SER A 589 -52.49 4.48 -17.72
N GLU A 590 -51.87 3.69 -16.84
CA GLU A 590 -50.47 3.84 -16.44
C GLU A 590 -49.76 2.48 -16.29
N ILE A 591 -48.51 2.42 -16.76
CA ILE A 591 -47.58 1.30 -16.53
C ILE A 591 -46.28 1.85 -15.93
N THR A 592 -45.80 1.24 -14.85
CA THR A 592 -44.52 1.59 -14.21
C THR A 592 -43.46 0.53 -14.52
N LEU A 593 -42.27 0.97 -14.93
CA LEU A 593 -41.10 0.12 -15.17
C LEU A 593 -40.13 0.22 -14.00
N SER A 594 -39.60 -0.92 -13.57
CA SER A 594 -38.64 -1.05 -12.48
C SER A 594 -37.50 -2.01 -12.89
N PHE A 595 -36.27 -1.68 -12.51
CA PHE A 595 -35.05 -2.30 -13.09
C PHE A 595 -34.20 -3.09 -12.08
N SER A 596 -34.42 -2.88 -10.78
CA SER A 596 -33.87 -3.65 -9.66
C SER A 596 -34.76 -4.83 -9.26
N GLY A 597 -34.18 -5.92 -8.74
CA GLY A 597 -34.92 -7.06 -8.21
C GLY A 597 -35.49 -6.86 -6.80
N ASP A 598 -34.87 -6.00 -5.98
CA ASP A 598 -35.13 -5.90 -4.53
C ASP A 598 -36.33 -4.99 -4.16
N GLY A 599 -36.83 -4.20 -5.12
CA GLY A 599 -38.06 -3.41 -4.98
C GLY A 599 -37.94 -2.03 -4.31
N ASP A 600 -36.75 -1.66 -3.82
CA ASP A 600 -36.49 -0.39 -3.13
C ASP A 600 -36.23 0.83 -4.05
N GLU A 601 -36.20 0.66 -5.39
CA GLU A 601 -36.03 1.77 -6.34
C GLU A 601 -37.38 2.28 -6.89
N GLU A 602 -37.59 3.60 -6.92
CA GLU A 602 -38.75 4.24 -7.53
C GLU A 602 -38.73 4.03 -9.06
N GLY A 603 -39.72 3.29 -9.58
CA GLY A 603 -39.85 2.99 -11.00
C GLY A 603 -40.35 4.17 -11.86
N GLU A 604 -40.06 4.13 -13.17
CA GLU A 604 -40.54 5.15 -14.10
C GLU A 604 -41.96 4.83 -14.60
N THR A 605 -42.94 5.67 -14.24
CA THR A 605 -44.35 5.56 -14.65
C THR A 605 -44.62 6.25 -16.00
N PHE A 606 -45.30 5.54 -16.89
CA PHE A 606 -45.69 5.99 -18.23
C PHE A 606 -47.22 5.99 -18.38
N GLY A 607 -47.78 7.16 -18.72
CA GLY A 607 -49.20 7.29 -19.08
C GLY A 607 -49.47 6.69 -20.47
N ILE A 608 -50.24 5.61 -20.51
CA ILE A 608 -50.64 4.90 -21.72
C ILE A 608 -51.74 5.68 -22.42
N LEU A 609 -51.57 5.97 -23.72
CA LEU A 609 -52.59 6.65 -24.52
C LEU A 609 -53.73 5.69 -24.84
N HIS A 610 -54.96 6.23 -24.86
CA HIS A 610 -56.20 5.51 -25.18
C HIS A 610 -56.28 5.14 -26.68
N THR A 611 -55.41 4.21 -27.13
CA THR A 611 -55.28 3.73 -28.51
C THR A 611 -54.62 2.35 -28.57
N GLN A 612 -54.99 1.54 -29.57
CA GLN A 612 -54.33 0.26 -29.88
C GLN A 612 -53.06 0.42 -30.74
N SER A 613 -52.66 1.64 -31.09
CA SER A 613 -51.43 1.90 -31.84
C SER A 613 -50.19 1.75 -30.94
N MET A 614 -49.40 0.71 -31.20
CA MET A 614 -48.12 0.47 -30.52
C MET A 614 -47.02 1.46 -30.93
N GLU A 615 -47.21 2.19 -32.04
CA GLU A 615 -46.35 3.30 -32.45
C GLU A 615 -46.65 4.57 -31.63
N HIS A 616 -47.93 4.82 -31.29
CA HIS A 616 -48.31 5.93 -30.42
C HIS A 616 -48.00 5.63 -28.95
N ASN A 617 -48.18 4.38 -28.51
CA ASN A 617 -47.77 3.88 -27.20
C ASN A 617 -46.29 3.42 -27.21
N SER A 618 -45.41 4.27 -27.75
CA SER A 618 -43.97 4.07 -27.84
C SER A 618 -43.23 5.13 -27.02
N PHE A 619 -42.82 4.77 -25.81
CA PHE A 619 -42.25 5.66 -24.82
C PHE A 619 -40.72 5.59 -24.81
N LYS A 620 -40.06 6.71 -24.48
CA LYS A 620 -38.63 6.79 -24.22
C LYS A 620 -38.44 6.98 -22.71
N LEU A 621 -37.53 6.20 -22.10
CA LEU A 621 -37.14 6.37 -20.70
C LEU A 621 -36.42 7.72 -20.52
N LYS A 622 -36.58 8.39 -19.37
CA LYS A 622 -35.78 9.59 -19.03
C LYS A 622 -34.29 9.28 -19.07
N HIS A 623 -33.90 8.15 -18.50
CA HIS A 623 -32.53 7.67 -18.38
C HIS A 623 -32.43 6.24 -18.92
N PRO A 624 -31.48 5.92 -19.82
CA PRO A 624 -31.29 4.55 -20.30
C PRO A 624 -30.89 3.60 -19.17
N ALA A 625 -31.70 2.57 -18.91
CA ALA A 625 -31.48 1.62 -17.84
C ALA A 625 -30.59 0.45 -18.30
N VAL A 626 -29.42 0.27 -17.69
CA VAL A 626 -28.54 -0.88 -17.93
C VAL A 626 -28.86 -1.97 -16.91
N THR A 627 -29.37 -3.12 -17.36
CA THR A 627 -29.90 -4.15 -16.45
C THR A 627 -29.93 -5.55 -17.07
N ASN A 628 -30.07 -6.57 -16.23
CA ASN A 628 -30.45 -7.94 -16.61
C ASN A 628 -31.97 -8.20 -16.41
N TYR A 629 -32.73 -7.20 -15.95
CA TYR A 629 -34.07 -7.37 -15.36
C TYR A 629 -34.97 -6.16 -15.65
N VAL A 630 -36.21 -6.40 -16.08
CA VAL A 630 -37.28 -5.37 -16.08
C VAL A 630 -38.55 -5.96 -15.51
N ARG A 631 -39.12 -5.32 -14.49
CA ARG A 631 -40.49 -5.54 -14.07
C ARG A 631 -41.38 -4.39 -14.55
N ALA A 632 -42.42 -4.72 -15.32
CA ALA A 632 -43.40 -3.78 -15.84
C ALA A 632 -44.77 -4.04 -15.20
N ALA A 633 -45.28 -3.09 -14.43
CA ALA A 633 -46.48 -3.24 -13.62
C ALA A 633 -47.59 -2.25 -14.03
N ILE A 634 -48.80 -2.76 -14.23
CA ILE A 634 -50.00 -1.95 -14.45
C ILE A 634 -50.28 -1.17 -13.17
N SER A 635 -50.19 0.15 -13.25
CA SER A 635 -50.27 1.05 -12.09
C SER A 635 -51.65 1.70 -11.95
N GLN A 636 -52.30 2.00 -13.07
CA GLN A 636 -53.69 2.48 -13.12
C GLN A 636 -54.40 1.95 -14.38
N MET A 637 -55.73 1.96 -14.35
CA MET A 637 -56.63 1.56 -15.44
C MET A 637 -57.51 2.72 -15.90
N TYR A 638 -57.91 2.74 -17.18
CA TYR A 638 -58.87 3.72 -17.68
C TYR A 638 -60.30 3.49 -17.16
N VAL A 639 -60.66 2.23 -16.95
CA VAL A 639 -61.94 1.76 -16.42
C VAL A 639 -61.67 0.55 -15.53
N ASN A 640 -62.44 0.36 -14.46
CA ASN A 640 -62.38 -0.86 -13.65
C ASN A 640 -63.02 -2.04 -14.42
N GLY A 641 -62.25 -2.69 -15.29
CA GLY A 641 -62.59 -3.98 -15.89
C GLY A 641 -62.33 -5.16 -14.94
N GLU A 642 -62.74 -6.37 -15.32
CA GLU A 642 -62.44 -7.58 -14.52
C GLU A 642 -60.99 -8.05 -14.72
N ASP A 643 -60.43 -7.84 -15.92
CA ASP A 643 -59.08 -8.24 -16.33
C ASP A 643 -58.35 -7.13 -17.12
N SER A 644 -57.05 -7.34 -17.39
CA SER A 644 -56.20 -6.46 -18.19
C SER A 644 -55.14 -7.24 -18.99
N GLY A 645 -54.11 -6.57 -19.47
CA GLY A 645 -52.98 -7.14 -20.20
C GLY A 645 -52.71 -6.45 -21.55
N GLY A 646 -51.76 -7.00 -22.31
CA GLY A 646 -51.29 -6.41 -23.55
C GLY A 646 -50.02 -7.09 -24.09
N SER A 647 -49.36 -6.44 -25.05
CA SER A 647 -48.07 -6.87 -25.62
C SER A 647 -46.99 -5.84 -25.32
N PHE A 648 -45.76 -6.29 -25.10
CA PHE A 648 -44.66 -5.49 -24.54
C PHE A 648 -43.41 -5.66 -25.41
N GLU A 649 -42.79 -4.56 -25.84
CA GLU A 649 -41.46 -4.56 -26.46
C GLU A 649 -40.53 -3.63 -25.67
N PHE A 650 -39.43 -4.17 -25.15
CA PHE A 650 -38.34 -3.38 -24.56
C PHE A 650 -37.25 -3.21 -25.61
N LEU A 651 -36.91 -1.96 -25.94
CA LEU A 651 -36.00 -1.64 -27.03
C LEU A 651 -34.75 -0.91 -26.52
N GLY A 652 -33.61 -1.27 -27.13
CA GLY A 652 -32.31 -0.77 -26.72
C GLY A 652 -31.20 -1.59 -27.34
N THR A 653 -30.05 -1.64 -26.69
CA THR A 653 -28.85 -2.33 -27.16
C THR A 653 -28.46 -3.47 -26.24
N ALA A 654 -27.94 -4.55 -26.82
CA ALA A 654 -27.31 -5.62 -26.06
C ALA A 654 -25.92 -5.15 -25.63
N CYS A 655 -25.56 -5.31 -24.36
CA CYS A 655 -24.21 -5.01 -23.91
C CYS A 655 -23.28 -6.10 -24.41
N SER A 656 -22.20 -5.70 -25.08
CA SER A 656 -21.10 -6.58 -25.47
C SER A 656 -20.30 -6.93 -24.22
N LEU A 657 -20.77 -7.94 -23.48
CA LEU A 657 -19.85 -8.73 -22.66
C LEU A 657 -18.71 -9.23 -23.56
N PRO A 658 -17.44 -9.17 -23.13
CA PRO A 658 -16.35 -9.80 -23.87
C PRO A 658 -16.68 -11.29 -24.04
N GLU A 659 -16.42 -11.82 -25.24
CA GLU A 659 -16.74 -13.22 -25.57
C GLU A 659 -16.03 -14.19 -24.61
N GLU A 660 -16.61 -15.39 -24.42
CA GLU A 660 -16.11 -16.43 -23.51
C GLU A 660 -14.75 -17.00 -23.99
N GLY A 661 -13.69 -16.21 -23.80
CA GLY A 661 -12.36 -16.45 -24.37
C GLY A 661 -11.22 -15.61 -23.78
N THR A 662 -11.48 -14.52 -23.03
CA THR A 662 -10.42 -13.74 -22.35
C THR A 662 -10.70 -13.50 -20.86
N THR A 663 -9.97 -14.27 -20.03
CA THR A 663 -9.43 -13.89 -18.71
C THR A 663 -10.31 -13.07 -17.76
N LYS A 664 -11.17 -13.76 -16.97
CA LYS A 664 -11.53 -13.30 -15.61
C LYS A 664 -10.34 -13.44 -14.64
N GLU A 665 -9.22 -12.82 -14.96
CA GLU A 665 -7.99 -12.82 -14.13
C GLU A 665 -7.51 -11.42 -13.74
N ASP A 666 -8.14 -10.33 -14.24
CA ASP A 666 -7.62 -8.97 -14.08
C ASP A 666 -8.40 -8.05 -13.13
N GLU A 667 -9.59 -8.44 -12.66
CA GLU A 667 -10.40 -7.64 -11.71
C GLU A 667 -10.27 -8.07 -10.24
N ALA A 668 -9.83 -9.30 -9.95
CA ALA A 668 -9.57 -9.72 -8.57
C ALA A 668 -8.20 -9.19 -8.10
N PRO A 669 -8.08 -8.63 -6.87
CA PRO A 669 -6.86 -7.96 -6.42
C PRO A 669 -5.65 -8.92 -6.39
N LYS A 670 -4.52 -8.44 -6.91
CA LYS A 670 -3.28 -9.21 -7.09
C LYS A 670 -2.28 -8.87 -6.00
N ILE A 671 -2.19 -9.75 -5.00
CA ILE A 671 -1.46 -9.55 -3.77
C ILE A 671 -0.14 -10.32 -3.84
N VAL A 672 0.97 -9.59 -3.81
CA VAL A 672 2.32 -10.17 -3.80
C VAL A 672 2.74 -10.41 -2.36
N ILE A 673 2.97 -11.67 -2.01
CA ILE A 673 3.31 -12.04 -0.63
C ILE A 673 4.82 -11.82 -0.42
N ASP A 674 5.17 -10.70 0.22
CA ASP A 674 6.57 -10.31 0.50
C ASP A 674 7.24 -11.18 1.59
N SER A 675 6.46 -11.84 2.47
CA SER A 675 6.97 -12.73 3.53
C SER A 675 6.27 -14.09 3.54
N CYS A 676 7.05 -15.16 3.62
CA CYS A 676 6.53 -16.53 3.64
C CYS A 676 5.73 -16.88 4.91
N ALA A 677 5.82 -16.05 5.95
CA ALA A 677 5.04 -16.20 7.17
C ALA A 677 3.67 -15.48 7.12
N SER A 678 3.42 -14.60 6.14
CA SER A 678 2.21 -13.76 6.09
C SER A 678 0.92 -14.56 6.02
N THR A 679 0.01 -14.20 6.92
CA THR A 679 -1.38 -14.64 7.02
C THR A 679 -2.31 -13.74 6.20
N MET A 680 -3.63 -13.94 6.28
CA MET A 680 -4.57 -12.96 5.72
C MET A 680 -4.65 -11.67 6.55
N GLU A 681 -4.49 -11.77 7.88
CA GLU A 681 -4.62 -10.63 8.80
C GLU A 681 -3.43 -9.64 8.72
N ASP A 682 -2.27 -10.11 8.23
CA ASP A 682 -1.08 -9.30 7.97
C ASP A 682 -1.21 -8.36 6.74
N ILE A 683 -2.35 -8.39 6.03
CA ILE A 683 -2.55 -7.74 4.72
C ILE A 683 -3.74 -6.77 4.83
N PRO A 684 -3.50 -5.46 5.12
CA PRO A 684 -4.56 -4.49 5.36
C PRO A 684 -5.54 -4.31 4.20
N GLU A 685 -5.11 -4.59 2.97
CA GLU A 685 -5.91 -4.52 1.74
C GLU A 685 -7.02 -5.60 1.66
N LEU A 686 -7.04 -6.57 2.59
CA LEU A 686 -8.04 -7.64 2.69
C LEU A 686 -9.02 -7.47 3.86
N LEU A 687 -9.02 -6.31 4.53
CA LEU A 687 -9.85 -6.05 5.72
C LEU A 687 -10.88 -4.93 5.44
N PRO A 688 -12.17 -5.08 5.81
CA PRO A 688 -12.76 -6.22 6.51
C PRO A 688 -13.12 -7.39 5.58
N VAL A 689 -12.78 -8.61 6.02
CA VAL A 689 -13.00 -9.88 5.30
C VAL A 689 -14.49 -10.18 5.12
N GLN A 690 -14.95 -10.45 3.89
CA GLN A 690 -16.33 -10.85 3.58
C GLN A 690 -16.40 -12.25 2.94
N GLU A 691 -17.45 -13.02 3.29
CA GLU A 691 -17.66 -14.35 2.71
C GLU A 691 -17.99 -14.26 1.21
N GLY A 692 -17.25 -15.02 0.40
CA GLY A 692 -17.33 -14.99 -1.07
C GLY A 692 -16.27 -14.14 -1.76
N GLU A 693 -15.45 -13.37 -1.02
CA GLU A 693 -14.36 -12.60 -1.61
C GLU A 693 -13.27 -13.50 -2.22
N GLN A 694 -12.70 -13.05 -3.34
CA GLN A 694 -11.68 -13.77 -4.10
C GLN A 694 -10.52 -12.85 -4.46
N PHE A 695 -9.29 -13.32 -4.23
CA PHE A 695 -8.07 -12.58 -4.53
C PHE A 695 -6.95 -13.50 -5.03
N PHE A 696 -6.01 -12.95 -5.80
CA PHE A 696 -4.86 -13.68 -6.31
C PHE A 696 -3.64 -13.50 -5.41
N ALA A 697 -3.27 -14.55 -4.68
CA ALA A 697 -2.02 -14.60 -3.94
C ALA A 697 -0.87 -15.04 -4.89
N VAL A 698 0.17 -14.20 -4.98
CA VAL A 698 1.39 -14.48 -5.74
C VAL A 698 2.50 -14.90 -4.78
N CYS A 699 2.80 -16.20 -4.76
CA CYS A 699 3.75 -16.80 -3.84
C CYS A 699 5.18 -16.87 -4.42
N PRO A 700 6.17 -16.26 -3.76
CA PRO A 700 7.57 -16.38 -4.13
C PRO A 700 8.08 -17.83 -4.08
N ARG A 701 8.92 -18.22 -5.03
CA ARG A 701 9.55 -19.55 -5.09
C ARG A 701 10.36 -19.89 -3.82
N THR A 702 10.86 -18.88 -3.10
CA THR A 702 11.54 -19.05 -1.80
C THR A 702 10.66 -19.64 -0.72
N CYS A 703 9.33 -19.42 -0.76
CA CYS A 703 8.43 -19.91 0.28
C CYS A 703 8.21 -21.42 0.24
N ALA A 704 8.50 -22.09 -0.88
CA ALA A 704 8.55 -23.55 -0.97
C ALA A 704 9.76 -24.17 -0.22
N LEU A 705 10.71 -23.35 0.25
CA LEU A 705 11.90 -23.77 0.99
C LEU A 705 12.03 -23.08 2.37
N SER A 706 11.05 -22.27 2.77
CA SER A 706 11.06 -21.54 4.05
C SER A 706 10.45 -22.39 5.18
N LEU A 707 11.09 -22.35 6.34
CA LEU A 707 10.58 -22.96 7.57
C LEU A 707 9.58 -22.05 8.31
N ASP A 708 9.43 -20.79 7.88
CA ASP A 708 8.72 -19.72 8.57
C ASP A 708 7.21 -19.73 8.28
N GLY A 709 6.37 -19.45 9.28
CA GLY A 709 4.90 -19.53 9.17
C GLY A 709 4.33 -20.93 9.40
N TYR A 710 3.13 -20.97 10.00
CA TYR A 710 2.37 -22.18 10.33
C TYR A 710 1.19 -22.37 9.37
N VAL A 711 0.60 -23.57 9.34
CA VAL A 711 -0.62 -23.89 8.59
C VAL A 711 -1.62 -24.51 9.54
N TYR A 712 -2.87 -24.03 9.49
CA TYR A 712 -3.94 -24.45 10.38
C TYR A 712 -5.12 -24.96 9.54
N GLY A 713 -5.45 -26.25 9.66
CA GLY A 713 -6.50 -26.91 8.87
C GLY A 713 -6.01 -27.76 7.71
N THR A 714 -6.97 -28.25 6.92
CA THR A 714 -6.77 -29.11 5.76
C THR A 714 -7.93 -28.88 4.81
N ASP A 715 -7.60 -28.64 3.54
CA ASP A 715 -8.51 -28.37 2.42
C ASP A 715 -9.26 -27.02 2.57
N GLU A 716 -9.84 -26.75 3.74
CA GLU A 716 -10.14 -25.43 4.30
C GLU A 716 -9.14 -25.07 5.41
N TYR A 717 -8.71 -23.80 5.43
CA TYR A 717 -7.66 -23.30 6.31
C TYR A 717 -8.13 -22.12 7.14
N ALA A 718 -7.55 -21.94 8.32
CA ALA A 718 -7.86 -20.83 9.20
C ALA A 718 -7.13 -19.53 8.72
N PRO A 719 -7.73 -18.34 8.84
CA PRO A 719 -7.15 -17.04 8.41
C PRO A 719 -5.71 -16.79 8.87
N GLU A 720 -5.37 -17.33 10.03
CA GLU A 720 -4.09 -17.23 10.76
C GLU A 720 -3.00 -18.16 10.16
N SER A 721 -3.29 -18.82 9.03
CA SER A 721 -2.35 -19.67 8.29
C SER A 721 -1.48 -18.86 7.33
N SER A 722 -0.19 -19.22 7.20
CA SER A 722 0.66 -18.74 6.10
C SER A 722 0.04 -19.09 4.76
N LEU A 723 -0.36 -18.07 3.99
CA LEU A 723 -1.10 -18.22 2.74
C LEU A 723 -0.35 -19.11 1.74
N CYS A 724 0.96 -18.91 1.59
CA CYS A 724 1.78 -19.69 0.66
C CYS A 724 2.04 -21.13 1.11
N LYS A 725 2.11 -21.39 2.42
CA LYS A 725 2.24 -22.76 2.92
C LYS A 725 0.90 -23.52 2.90
N ALA A 726 -0.22 -22.85 3.15
CA ALA A 726 -1.55 -23.43 2.97
C ALA A 726 -1.83 -23.76 1.49
N ALA A 727 -1.44 -22.87 0.56
CA ALA A 727 -1.50 -23.10 -0.90
C ALA A 727 -0.60 -24.25 -1.40
N LEU A 728 0.53 -24.50 -0.74
CA LEU A 728 1.37 -25.67 -1.00
C LEU A 728 0.78 -26.94 -0.37
N HIS A 729 0.26 -26.86 0.86
CA HIS A 729 -0.37 -27.99 1.56
C HIS A 729 -1.60 -28.51 0.81
N SER A 730 -2.45 -27.62 0.28
CA SER A 730 -3.60 -27.98 -0.57
C SER A 730 -3.22 -28.50 -1.97
N GLY A 731 -1.94 -28.44 -2.36
CA GLY A 731 -1.50 -28.82 -3.71
C GLY A 731 -1.90 -27.82 -4.82
N ALA A 732 -2.43 -26.65 -4.45
CA ALA A 732 -2.70 -25.58 -5.40
C ALA A 732 -1.39 -25.01 -6.01
N CYS A 733 -0.31 -25.00 -5.21
CA CYS A 733 1.06 -24.68 -5.64
C CYS A 733 1.97 -25.91 -5.76
N SER A 734 3.11 -25.75 -6.45
CA SER A 734 4.19 -26.74 -6.52
C SER A 734 5.56 -26.09 -6.32
N ALA A 735 6.54 -26.85 -5.81
CA ALA A 735 7.77 -26.31 -5.20
C ALA A 735 8.82 -25.70 -6.17
N PHE A 736 8.54 -25.57 -7.47
CA PHE A 736 9.56 -25.29 -8.49
C PHE A 736 9.35 -24.01 -9.31
N THR A 737 8.23 -23.31 -9.17
CA THR A 737 7.95 -22.04 -9.86
C THR A 737 7.46 -20.98 -8.88
N ALA A 738 7.43 -19.70 -9.30
CA ALA A 738 6.61 -18.71 -8.62
C ALA A 738 5.15 -19.07 -8.92
N CYS A 739 4.31 -19.12 -7.89
CA CYS A 739 2.97 -19.68 -7.97
C CYS A 739 1.91 -18.59 -7.85
N ARG A 740 0.88 -18.63 -8.70
CA ARG A 740 -0.37 -17.87 -8.52
C ARG A 740 -1.46 -18.83 -8.08
N VAL A 741 -2.16 -18.50 -7.01
CA VAL A 741 -3.37 -19.20 -6.58
C VAL A 741 -4.51 -18.22 -6.40
N LEU A 742 -5.71 -18.66 -6.74
CA LEU A 742 -6.93 -18.00 -6.34
C LEU A 742 -7.24 -18.43 -4.91
N VAL A 743 -7.28 -17.46 -4.00
CA VAL A 743 -7.74 -17.64 -2.63
C VAL A 743 -9.21 -17.23 -2.59
N THR A 744 -10.06 -18.06 -2.01
CA THR A 744 -11.48 -17.75 -1.78
C THR A 744 -11.77 -17.75 -0.29
N VAL A 745 -12.36 -16.66 0.19
CA VAL A 745 -12.84 -16.52 1.56
C VAL A 745 -14.18 -17.22 1.71
N THR A 746 -14.26 -18.15 2.66
CA THR A 746 -15.46 -18.90 3.02
C THR A 746 -15.86 -18.61 4.47
N GLY A 747 -17.10 -18.93 4.84
CA GLY A 747 -17.69 -18.52 6.12
C GLY A 747 -17.07 -19.12 7.39
N PRO A 748 -17.62 -18.78 8.57
CA PRO A 748 -17.09 -19.15 9.87
C PRO A 748 -17.06 -20.68 10.08
N ARG A 749 -15.93 -21.18 10.62
CA ARG A 749 -15.76 -22.60 10.96
C ARG A 749 -15.50 -22.78 12.45
N LYS A 750 -15.98 -23.91 13.00
CA LYS A 750 -15.93 -24.22 14.44
C LYS A 750 -14.63 -24.90 14.88
N SER A 751 -13.90 -25.50 13.95
CA SER A 751 -12.66 -26.23 14.19
C SER A 751 -11.99 -26.58 12.86
N PHE A 752 -10.68 -26.46 12.79
CA PHE A 752 -9.88 -26.86 11.63
C PHE A 752 -9.04 -28.10 11.98
N PRO A 753 -9.15 -29.24 11.26
CA PRO A 753 -8.42 -30.46 11.59
C PRO A 753 -6.99 -30.46 11.04
N ALA A 754 -6.05 -31.06 11.80
CA ALA A 754 -4.67 -31.26 11.38
C ALA A 754 -4.55 -32.39 10.35
N SER A 755 -3.69 -32.23 9.35
CA SER A 755 -3.26 -33.32 8.47
C SER A 755 -1.80 -33.09 8.00
N SER A 756 -1.33 -33.89 7.03
CA SER A 756 -0.07 -33.61 6.36
C SER A 756 -0.19 -33.99 4.89
N GLN A 757 -0.34 -32.97 4.06
CA GLN A 757 -0.48 -33.07 2.61
C GLN A 757 0.71 -32.40 1.89
N ASN A 758 1.04 -32.91 0.69
CA ASN A 758 2.00 -32.31 -0.24
C ASN A 758 3.40 -31.97 0.34
N GLY A 759 3.83 -32.69 1.38
CA GLY A 759 5.13 -32.51 2.05
C GLY A 759 5.15 -31.45 3.16
N ILE A 760 3.99 -30.84 3.48
CA ILE A 760 3.80 -29.92 4.60
C ILE A 760 2.92 -30.62 5.66
N SER A 761 3.05 -30.22 6.93
CA SER A 761 2.15 -30.65 8.01
C SER A 761 1.41 -29.45 8.57
N SER A 762 0.10 -29.59 8.79
CA SER A 762 -0.75 -28.58 9.41
C SER A 762 -1.08 -28.94 10.87
N TYR A 763 -1.56 -27.94 11.60
CA TYR A 763 -1.98 -28.05 12.99
C TYR A 763 -3.50 -27.89 13.12
N ALA A 764 -4.07 -28.42 14.19
CA ALA A 764 -5.49 -28.25 14.49
C ALA A 764 -5.72 -26.87 15.10
N HIS A 765 -6.82 -26.20 14.72
CA HIS A 765 -7.14 -24.85 15.19
C HIS A 765 -8.61 -24.73 15.64
N GLY A 766 -8.87 -23.69 16.44
CA GLY A 766 -10.16 -23.44 17.07
C GLY A 766 -11.23 -22.89 16.12
N PRO A 767 -12.32 -22.33 16.66
CA PRO A 767 -13.28 -21.59 15.86
C PRO A 767 -12.64 -20.28 15.36
N SER A 768 -12.86 -19.93 14.09
CA SER A 768 -12.47 -18.63 13.51
C SER A 768 -13.61 -18.04 12.68
N GLY A 769 -13.59 -16.71 12.52
CA GLY A 769 -14.70 -15.93 11.94
C GLY A 769 -14.90 -16.14 10.44
N SER A 770 -13.87 -16.62 9.76
CA SER A 770 -13.88 -17.00 8.34
C SER A 770 -12.97 -18.22 8.13
N SER A 771 -12.89 -18.68 6.89
CA SER A 771 -12.03 -19.78 6.44
C SER A 771 -11.51 -19.50 5.03
N LEU A 772 -10.47 -20.21 4.62
CA LEU A 772 -9.77 -20.01 3.35
C LEU A 772 -9.71 -21.30 2.54
N THR A 773 -10.02 -21.20 1.25
CA THR A 773 -9.81 -22.27 0.26
C THR A 773 -8.90 -21.78 -0.87
N PHE A 774 -8.17 -22.71 -1.49
CA PHE A 774 -7.16 -22.42 -2.51
C PHE A 774 -7.41 -23.25 -3.76
N SER A 775 -7.41 -22.63 -4.94
CA SER A 775 -7.52 -23.33 -6.22
C SER A 775 -6.37 -23.01 -7.18
N ARG A 776 -6.14 -23.93 -8.11
CA ARG A 776 -4.97 -23.94 -9.01
C ARG A 776 -5.34 -23.44 -10.40
N MET A 777 -4.62 -22.44 -10.88
CA MET A 777 -4.77 -21.93 -12.25
C MET A 777 -3.90 -22.70 -13.25
N SER A 778 -4.41 -22.88 -14.47
CA SER A 778 -3.64 -23.41 -15.60
C SER A 778 -2.76 -22.31 -16.19
N CYS A 779 -1.44 -22.45 -16.12
CA CYS A 779 -0.52 -21.49 -16.73
C CYS A 779 -0.50 -21.66 -18.26
N THR A 780 -1.19 -20.78 -18.99
CA THR A 780 -1.03 -20.63 -20.44
C THR A 780 0.07 -19.62 -20.76
N ASP A 781 0.99 -19.98 -21.65
CA ASP A 781 2.26 -19.26 -21.87
C ASP A 781 2.11 -18.08 -22.87
N SER A 782 0.99 -17.36 -22.80
CA SER A 782 0.54 -16.38 -23.81
C SER A 782 0.27 -14.97 -23.27
N MET A 783 0.82 -14.63 -22.09
CA MET A 783 0.69 -13.32 -21.44
C MET A 783 2.06 -12.68 -21.11
N LEU A 784 2.97 -12.71 -22.09
CA LEU A 784 4.32 -12.12 -22.00
C LEU A 784 4.49 -10.81 -22.80
N SER A 785 3.44 -9.98 -22.89
CA SER A 785 3.56 -8.56 -23.25
C SER A 785 3.98 -7.73 -22.03
N ARG A 786 5.19 -7.99 -21.50
CA ARG A 786 5.73 -7.18 -20.39
C ARG A 786 5.99 -5.75 -20.87
N ALA A 787 5.54 -4.76 -20.11
CA ALA A 787 5.99 -3.38 -20.28
C ALA A 787 7.52 -3.33 -20.20
N SER A 788 8.16 -2.61 -21.13
CA SER A 788 9.61 -2.61 -21.25
C SER A 788 10.26 -2.02 -19.99
N ILE A 789 11.12 -2.82 -19.34
CA ILE A 789 11.76 -2.46 -18.07
C ILE A 789 12.73 -1.30 -18.35
N LYS A 790 12.31 -0.08 -17.98
CA LYS A 790 13.05 1.16 -18.24
C LYS A 790 13.14 2.05 -17.01
N TYR A 791 14.36 2.28 -16.52
CA TYR A 791 14.65 3.19 -15.41
C TYR A 791 15.39 4.43 -15.92
N LYS A 792 15.10 5.57 -15.31
CA LYS A 792 15.79 6.85 -15.55
C LYS A 792 16.10 7.48 -14.19
N ILE A 793 17.38 7.73 -13.90
CA ILE A 793 17.83 8.19 -12.58
C ILE A 793 18.78 9.35 -12.75
N SER A 794 18.51 10.47 -12.07
CA SER A 794 19.40 11.64 -11.98
C SER A 794 20.16 11.65 -10.66
N PHE A 795 21.40 12.11 -10.67
CA PHE A 795 22.28 12.19 -9.50
C PHE A 795 22.37 13.65 -9.04
N GLY A 796 21.88 13.96 -7.84
CA GLY A 796 21.80 15.34 -7.35
C GLY A 796 20.93 15.50 -6.10
N VAL A 797 20.65 16.75 -5.73
CA VAL A 797 19.92 17.14 -4.52
C VAL A 797 18.72 18.02 -4.82
N GLY A 798 18.44 18.33 -6.09
CA GLY A 798 17.20 18.95 -6.56
C GLY A 798 16.00 18.01 -6.60
N SER A 799 14.81 18.58 -6.85
CA SER A 799 13.56 17.84 -7.03
C SER A 799 13.54 17.00 -8.32
N SER A 800 12.76 15.92 -8.32
CA SER A 800 12.62 15.03 -9.48
C SER A 800 11.92 15.72 -10.65
N GLN A 801 12.38 15.42 -11.86
CA GLN A 801 11.59 15.66 -13.07
C GLN A 801 10.57 14.54 -13.25
N SER A 802 9.43 14.84 -13.88
CA SER A 802 8.41 13.82 -14.16
C SER A 802 9.00 12.64 -14.94
N GLY A 803 8.87 11.44 -14.40
CA GLY A 803 9.44 10.20 -14.97
C GLY A 803 10.94 9.99 -14.74
N TRP A 804 11.57 10.72 -13.80
CA TRP A 804 12.94 10.49 -13.33
C TRP A 804 13.00 10.23 -11.82
N LEU A 805 13.76 9.20 -11.43
CA LEU A 805 14.14 8.93 -10.04
C LEU A 805 15.34 9.81 -9.65
N VAL A 806 15.54 10.07 -8.35
CA VAL A 806 16.66 10.90 -7.85
C VAL A 806 17.53 10.11 -6.86
N ASP A 807 18.81 10.02 -7.17
CA ASP A 807 19.87 9.57 -6.28
C ASP A 807 20.61 10.77 -5.69
N ASN A 808 20.61 10.90 -4.37
CA ASN A 808 21.25 12.00 -3.65
C ASN A 808 22.49 11.56 -2.86
N GLY A 809 23.12 10.44 -3.25
CA GLY A 809 24.35 9.96 -2.61
C GLY A 809 24.12 9.10 -1.37
N SER A 810 22.88 8.70 -1.08
CA SER A 810 22.62 7.81 0.06
C SER A 810 23.13 6.39 -0.20
N VAL A 811 23.24 5.62 0.90
CA VAL A 811 23.36 4.15 0.82
C VAL A 811 22.13 3.57 0.09
N LYS A 812 22.33 2.45 -0.60
CA LYS A 812 21.30 1.71 -1.34
C LYS A 812 20.07 1.39 -0.49
N GLN A 813 18.90 1.84 -0.95
CA GLN A 813 17.61 1.67 -0.28
C GLN A 813 16.46 1.52 -1.29
N ARG A 814 15.23 1.23 -0.82
CA ARG A 814 14.03 1.22 -1.68
C ARG A 814 13.55 2.67 -1.88
N ARG A 815 13.32 3.08 -3.13
CA ARG A 815 12.72 4.36 -3.54
C ARG A 815 11.82 4.08 -4.74
N ASP A 816 10.56 4.50 -4.70
CA ASP A 816 9.60 4.35 -5.80
C ASP A 816 9.52 2.90 -6.37
N GLY A 817 9.54 1.92 -5.46
CA GLY A 817 9.55 0.49 -5.79
C GLY A 817 10.91 -0.10 -6.22
N VAL A 818 11.91 0.73 -6.54
CA VAL A 818 13.22 0.31 -7.06
C VAL A 818 14.28 0.31 -5.94
N MET A 819 15.17 -0.68 -5.95
CA MET A 819 16.29 -0.80 -4.99
C MET A 819 17.59 -0.26 -5.62
N TYR A 820 17.96 0.98 -5.32
CA TYR A 820 19.18 1.61 -5.85
C TYR A 820 19.89 2.53 -4.85
N GLY A 821 21.17 2.82 -5.13
CA GLY A 821 22.02 3.71 -4.34
C GLY A 821 23.45 3.17 -4.15
N TRP A 822 24.22 3.85 -3.32
CA TRP A 822 25.65 3.62 -3.12
C TRP A 822 25.95 2.55 -2.06
N LEU A 823 27.16 1.96 -2.08
CA LEU A 823 27.62 1.07 -1.01
C LEU A 823 27.85 1.81 0.31
N ARG A 824 28.37 3.04 0.21
CA ARG A 824 28.60 3.98 1.32
C ARG A 824 28.10 5.37 0.89
N PRO A 825 27.78 6.30 1.81
CA PRO A 825 27.40 7.66 1.42
C PRO A 825 28.43 8.31 0.48
N ALA A 826 27.95 9.05 -0.51
CA ALA A 826 28.75 9.78 -1.49
C ALA A 826 28.30 11.24 -1.55
N ASP A 827 29.25 12.18 -1.56
CA ASP A 827 28.92 13.61 -1.46
C ASP A 827 28.40 14.17 -2.80
N ALA A 828 27.12 14.57 -2.81
CA ALA A 828 26.51 15.23 -3.96
C ALA A 828 27.09 16.63 -4.17
N THR A 829 27.71 16.84 -5.33
CA THR A 829 28.57 18.00 -5.57
C THR A 829 27.75 19.12 -6.21
N LYS A 830 27.42 20.16 -5.43
CA LYS A 830 26.70 21.36 -5.92
C LYS A 830 27.68 22.37 -6.52
N CYS A 831 27.56 22.63 -7.82
CA CYS A 831 28.44 23.54 -8.54
C CYS A 831 27.88 24.98 -8.51
N PRO A 832 28.60 25.99 -7.97
CA PRO A 832 28.10 27.36 -7.88
C PRO A 832 28.25 28.11 -9.21
N GLY A 833 27.32 27.90 -10.16
CA GLY A 833 27.31 28.64 -11.43
C GLY A 833 26.10 28.38 -12.33
N SER A 834 25.46 29.45 -12.83
CA SER A 834 24.24 29.39 -13.65
C SER A 834 24.52 29.13 -15.15
N LEU A 835 25.42 28.21 -15.48
CA LEU A 835 25.92 28.00 -16.85
C LEU A 835 25.10 27.01 -17.70
N PHE A 836 24.14 26.27 -17.12
CA PHE A 836 23.47 25.15 -17.80
C PHE A 836 21.94 25.30 -17.85
N SER A 837 21.39 25.22 -19.06
CA SER A 837 19.95 25.32 -19.34
C SER A 837 19.17 24.05 -18.95
N ASN A 838 19.73 22.87 -19.23
CA ASN A 838 19.15 21.58 -18.83
C ASN A 838 19.40 21.29 -17.33
N PRO A 839 18.37 21.09 -16.49
CA PRO A 839 18.56 20.76 -15.08
C PRO A 839 19.31 19.45 -14.83
N LEU A 840 19.19 18.44 -15.71
CA LEU A 840 19.85 17.13 -15.59
C LEU A 840 21.40 17.20 -15.75
N ASN A 841 21.94 18.39 -16.01
CA ASN A 841 23.37 18.65 -16.18
C ASN A 841 23.93 19.63 -15.11
N ARG A 842 23.14 20.02 -14.10
CA ARG A 842 23.52 21.05 -13.09
C ARG A 842 24.18 20.51 -11.83
N GLU A 843 23.82 19.30 -11.45
CA GLU A 843 24.31 18.61 -10.25
C GLU A 843 24.79 17.20 -10.67
N GLY A 844 25.57 16.57 -9.79
CA GLY A 844 26.09 15.22 -10.00
C GLY A 844 26.74 14.67 -8.73
N ILE A 845 27.11 13.40 -8.76
CA ILE A 845 27.84 12.75 -7.67
C ILE A 845 29.18 12.24 -8.19
N MET A 846 30.25 12.62 -7.49
CA MET A 846 31.63 12.23 -7.79
C MET A 846 31.94 10.86 -7.18
N PHE A 847 32.57 9.98 -7.96
CA PHE A 847 33.21 8.79 -7.42
C PHE A 847 34.45 9.16 -6.58
N PRO A 848 34.86 8.33 -5.61
CA PRO A 848 36.21 8.38 -5.05
C PRO A 848 37.28 8.30 -6.16
N PRO A 849 38.46 8.90 -5.97
CA PRO A 849 39.51 8.91 -6.99
C PRO A 849 39.96 7.48 -7.34
N ALA A 850 40.02 7.19 -8.64
CA ALA A 850 40.20 5.83 -9.17
C ALA A 850 41.47 5.12 -8.65
N SER A 851 42.52 5.89 -8.37
CA SER A 851 43.79 5.45 -7.78
C SER A 851 43.67 4.80 -6.39
N SER A 852 42.55 4.96 -5.69
CA SER A 852 42.26 4.29 -4.41
C SER A 852 41.94 2.79 -4.51
N SER A 853 42.01 2.23 -5.72
CA SER A 853 41.58 0.86 -6.04
C SER A 853 42.73 -0.15 -6.15
N ASP A 854 43.90 0.27 -6.65
CA ASP A 854 44.96 -0.64 -7.12
C ASP A 854 45.78 -1.33 -6.02
N GLU A 855 45.83 -0.75 -4.81
CA GLU A 855 46.70 -1.24 -3.72
C GLU A 855 45.95 -2.04 -2.65
N CYS A 856 44.82 -2.68 -3.00
CA CYS A 856 44.01 -3.50 -2.08
C CYS A 856 44.65 -4.87 -1.73
N LYS A 857 45.85 -4.84 -1.14
CA LYS A 857 46.47 -6.00 -0.48
C LYS A 857 45.76 -6.27 0.86
N ARG A 858 45.54 -7.55 1.18
CA ARG A 858 44.83 -8.00 2.40
C ARG A 858 45.40 -7.35 3.67
N GLY A 859 44.64 -6.43 4.28
CA GLY A 859 44.94 -5.91 5.63
C GLY A 859 44.67 -4.41 5.87
N ALA A 860 44.37 -3.60 4.84
CA ALA A 860 44.11 -2.16 4.99
C ALA A 860 42.75 -1.73 4.41
N ASP A 861 42.23 -0.59 4.84
CA ASP A 861 40.90 -0.06 4.48
C ASP A 861 40.79 0.33 3.00
N CYS A 862 40.33 -0.61 2.16
CA CYS A 862 39.98 -0.30 0.78
C CYS A 862 38.70 0.57 0.74
N ARG A 863 38.77 1.71 0.03
CA ARG A 863 37.73 2.74 -0.04
C ARG A 863 36.96 2.77 -1.37
N THR A 864 36.93 1.66 -2.10
CA THR A 864 36.11 1.52 -3.30
C THR A 864 34.62 1.69 -2.95
N ASN A 865 34.01 2.77 -3.42
CA ASN A 865 32.57 2.98 -3.38
C ASN A 865 32.00 2.79 -4.78
N PHE A 866 30.88 2.09 -4.88
CA PHE A 866 30.17 1.86 -6.13
C PHE A 866 28.68 2.18 -5.96
N TRP A 867 28.04 2.57 -7.05
CA TRP A 867 26.59 2.67 -7.11
C TRP A 867 26.02 1.37 -7.67
N SER A 868 24.84 0.94 -7.21
CA SER A 868 24.16 -0.19 -7.84
C SER A 868 22.64 -0.10 -7.81
N LEU A 869 22.01 -0.61 -8.86
CA LEU A 869 20.57 -0.81 -8.98
C LEU A 869 20.28 -2.29 -9.12
N SER A 870 19.24 -2.78 -8.44
CA SER A 870 18.72 -4.13 -8.63
C SER A 870 17.54 -4.12 -9.60
N VAL A 871 17.64 -4.95 -10.65
CA VAL A 871 16.62 -5.12 -11.70
C VAL A 871 15.70 -6.32 -11.37
N PRO A 872 14.43 -6.34 -11.81
CA PRO A 872 13.51 -7.43 -11.47
C PRO A 872 13.86 -8.76 -12.18
N GLU A 873 14.60 -8.69 -13.29
CA GLU A 873 14.86 -9.83 -14.18
C GLU A 873 16.30 -9.87 -14.68
N ASN A 874 16.77 -11.08 -15.00
CA ASN A 874 17.99 -11.27 -15.77
C ASN A 874 17.74 -11.03 -17.27
N GLY A 875 18.83 -10.95 -18.04
CA GLY A 875 18.85 -10.79 -19.49
C GLY A 875 19.67 -9.59 -19.94
N ARG A 876 19.53 -9.21 -21.21
CA ARG A 876 20.31 -8.13 -21.83
C ARG A 876 19.76 -6.76 -21.47
N TYR A 877 20.61 -5.88 -20.92
CA TYR A 877 20.28 -4.49 -20.61
C TYR A 877 21.20 -3.54 -21.37
N ARG A 878 20.62 -2.46 -21.88
CA ARG A 878 21.32 -1.25 -22.31
C ARG A 878 21.40 -0.30 -21.13
N VAL A 879 22.60 0.18 -20.82
CA VAL A 879 22.87 1.13 -19.74
C VAL A 879 23.60 2.33 -20.33
N GLU A 880 22.98 3.51 -20.26
CA GLU A 880 23.54 4.76 -20.75
C GLU A 880 23.84 5.67 -19.55
N VAL A 881 25.11 5.91 -19.26
CA VAL A 881 25.57 6.72 -18.13
C VAL A 881 26.12 8.04 -18.65
N GLN A 882 25.50 9.15 -18.27
CA GLN A 882 26.00 10.48 -18.60
C GLN A 882 27.02 10.92 -17.54
N LEU A 883 28.29 10.95 -17.95
CA LEU A 883 29.40 11.54 -17.22
C LEU A 883 29.53 13.03 -17.53
N GLY A 884 30.15 13.79 -16.63
CA GLY A 884 30.42 15.20 -16.86
C GLY A 884 31.48 15.79 -15.94
N ASN A 885 31.88 17.02 -16.25
CA ASN A 885 32.70 17.84 -15.37
C ASN A 885 31.98 19.18 -15.05
N PRO A 886 30.98 19.17 -14.15
CA PRO A 886 30.16 20.36 -13.89
C PRO A 886 30.82 21.36 -12.92
N CYS A 887 31.79 20.93 -12.12
CA CYS A 887 32.31 21.66 -10.96
C CYS A 887 33.79 22.09 -11.04
N LEU A 888 34.65 21.38 -11.79
CA LEU A 888 36.08 21.69 -11.80
C LEU A 888 36.39 22.76 -12.85
N SER A 889 37.25 23.72 -12.51
CA SER A 889 37.77 24.76 -13.42
C SER A 889 38.85 24.23 -14.39
N THR A 890 39.24 22.97 -14.27
CA THR A 890 40.22 22.27 -15.10
C THR A 890 39.63 21.01 -15.70
N ALA A 891 40.15 20.59 -16.86
CA ALA A 891 39.68 19.40 -17.56
C ALA A 891 40.22 18.11 -16.92
N ALA A 892 39.32 17.24 -16.45
CA ALA A 892 39.66 16.01 -15.72
C ALA A 892 39.45 14.73 -16.55
N ASN A 893 40.23 13.69 -16.26
CA ASN A 893 40.12 12.39 -16.93
C ASN A 893 39.05 11.52 -16.24
N ASN A 894 38.08 11.02 -17.00
CA ASN A 894 36.96 10.22 -16.49
C ASN A 894 37.15 8.73 -16.82
N TYR A 895 36.86 7.87 -15.83
CA TYR A 895 36.96 6.41 -15.92
C TYR A 895 35.71 5.77 -15.34
N LEU A 896 35.05 4.88 -16.09
CA LEU A 896 33.81 4.22 -15.66
C LEU A 896 33.75 2.79 -16.19
N GLN A 897 33.28 1.88 -15.35
CA GLN A 897 32.93 0.50 -15.69
C GLN A 897 31.48 0.18 -15.28
N VAL A 898 30.82 -0.69 -16.05
CA VAL A 898 29.46 -1.20 -15.79
C VAL A 898 29.55 -2.73 -15.66
N ASN A 899 29.26 -3.29 -14.48
CA ASN A 899 29.50 -4.71 -14.15
C ASN A 899 30.91 -5.22 -14.54
N GLY A 900 31.93 -4.37 -14.43
CA GLY A 900 33.33 -4.68 -14.79
C GLY A 900 33.69 -4.48 -16.26
N THR A 901 32.73 -4.20 -17.15
CA THR A 901 33.01 -3.80 -18.54
C THR A 901 33.41 -2.32 -18.57
N PRO A 902 34.61 -1.94 -19.05
CA PRO A 902 34.99 -0.53 -19.16
C PRO A 902 34.22 0.18 -20.28
N VAL A 903 33.66 1.36 -19.95
CA VAL A 903 32.79 2.16 -20.84
C VAL A 903 33.25 3.61 -20.97
N ALA A 904 34.13 4.07 -20.08
CA ALA A 904 34.94 5.26 -20.26
C ALA A 904 36.35 4.97 -19.75
N GLN A 905 37.37 5.26 -20.55
CA GLN A 905 38.79 5.09 -20.21
C GLN A 905 39.53 6.38 -20.57
N GLY A 906 39.97 7.14 -19.56
CA GLY A 906 40.75 8.36 -19.76
C GLY A 906 40.01 9.49 -20.50
N VAL A 907 38.67 9.51 -20.45
CA VAL A 907 37.87 10.49 -21.20
C VAL A 907 38.05 11.88 -20.59
N LYS A 908 38.82 12.75 -21.24
CA LYS A 908 39.13 14.09 -20.74
C LYS A 908 37.98 15.05 -20.98
N LEU A 909 37.32 15.54 -19.92
CA LEU A 909 36.17 16.43 -19.98
C LEU A 909 36.52 17.83 -19.47
N GLU A 910 36.38 18.83 -20.35
CA GLU A 910 36.42 20.25 -19.99
C GLU A 910 35.21 20.63 -19.11
N THR A 911 35.32 21.74 -18.38
CA THR A 911 34.24 22.30 -17.56
C THR A 911 32.95 22.47 -18.38
N GLY A 912 31.85 21.89 -17.90
CA GLY A 912 30.54 21.93 -18.57
C GLY A 912 30.38 21.01 -19.78
N ARG A 913 31.38 20.20 -20.13
CA ARG A 913 31.22 19.10 -21.10
C ARG A 913 30.67 17.86 -20.42
N PHE A 914 29.95 17.05 -21.19
CA PHE A 914 29.39 15.77 -20.80
C PHE A 914 29.67 14.71 -21.87
N TYR A 915 29.67 13.45 -21.46
CA TYR A 915 29.92 12.28 -22.29
C TYR A 915 28.97 11.16 -21.89
N VAL A 916 28.29 10.54 -22.85
CA VAL A 916 27.38 9.42 -22.61
C VAL A 916 28.13 8.12 -22.89
N ALA A 917 28.44 7.38 -21.84
CA ALA A 917 28.99 6.03 -21.91
C ALA A 917 27.83 5.03 -22.09
N ILE A 918 27.89 4.15 -23.07
CA ILE A 918 26.83 3.17 -23.37
C ILE A 918 27.39 1.75 -23.21
N ALA A 919 26.70 0.92 -22.44
CA ALA A 919 26.97 -0.51 -22.30
C ALA A 919 25.76 -1.35 -22.70
N ASP A 920 25.98 -2.38 -23.52
CA ASP A 920 25.09 -3.52 -23.64
C ASP A 920 25.69 -4.68 -22.83
N LEU A 921 24.98 -5.16 -21.80
CA LEU A 921 25.46 -6.23 -20.92
C LEU A 921 24.38 -7.26 -20.58
N ASP A 922 24.81 -8.48 -20.26
CA ASP A 922 23.96 -9.61 -19.89
C ASP A 922 23.95 -9.77 -18.35
N VAL A 923 22.87 -9.34 -17.70
CA VAL A 923 22.73 -9.31 -16.23
C VAL A 923 22.24 -10.67 -15.72
N LYS A 924 23.02 -11.29 -14.82
CA LYS A 924 22.80 -12.67 -14.32
C LYS A 924 22.46 -12.76 -12.84
N ASP A 925 22.79 -11.73 -12.07
CA ASP A 925 22.57 -11.67 -10.62
C ASP A 925 21.57 -10.57 -10.23
N LYS A 926 20.67 -10.22 -11.17
CA LYS A 926 19.66 -9.15 -11.02
C LYS A 926 20.21 -7.79 -10.53
N ILE A 927 21.48 -7.48 -10.83
CA ILE A 927 22.15 -6.25 -10.38
C ILE A 927 23.00 -5.61 -11.47
N ILE A 928 22.95 -4.28 -11.51
CA ILE A 928 23.80 -3.42 -12.34
C ILE A 928 24.62 -2.55 -11.37
N VAL A 929 25.93 -2.54 -11.55
CA VAL A 929 26.92 -1.87 -10.69
C VAL A 929 27.73 -0.89 -11.55
N LEU A 930 27.85 0.34 -11.08
CA LEU A 930 28.69 1.40 -11.66
C LEU A 930 29.89 1.66 -10.75
N SER A 931 31.10 1.57 -11.31
CA SER A 931 32.36 1.80 -10.57
C SER A 931 33.36 2.63 -11.39
N SER A 932 34.19 3.43 -10.72
CA SER A 932 35.28 4.17 -11.35
C SER A 932 36.61 3.49 -11.04
N LEU A 933 37.22 2.86 -12.04
CA LEU A 933 38.46 2.08 -11.93
C LEU A 933 39.41 2.44 -13.07
N CYS A 934 40.67 2.74 -12.74
CA CYS A 934 41.77 2.81 -13.71
C CYS A 934 42.24 1.37 -13.96
N ASP A 935 42.32 0.91 -15.21
CA ASP A 935 42.80 -0.45 -15.52
C ASP A 935 44.33 -0.44 -15.68
N ALA A 936 45.04 -0.96 -14.69
CA ALA A 936 46.50 -0.88 -14.55
C ALA A 936 47.26 -1.93 -15.40
N THR A 937 46.92 -2.07 -16.67
CA THR A 937 47.59 -2.98 -17.64
C THR A 937 48.73 -2.30 -18.44
N GLY A 938 49.38 -1.28 -17.85
CA GLY A 938 50.48 -0.55 -18.47
C GLY A 938 51.35 0.25 -17.48
N ASN A 939 52.59 0.56 -17.86
CA ASN A 939 53.59 1.16 -16.97
C ASN A 939 53.42 2.69 -16.79
N THR A 940 52.25 3.13 -16.30
CA THR A 940 51.82 4.54 -16.31
C THR A 940 51.16 4.97 -14.99
N LYS A 941 51.87 4.83 -13.86
CA LYS A 941 51.36 5.20 -12.52
C LYS A 941 51.04 6.70 -12.35
N GLU A 942 51.52 7.56 -13.26
CA GLU A 942 51.32 9.01 -13.26
C GLU A 942 50.01 9.47 -13.95
N LEU A 943 49.27 8.59 -14.63
CA LEU A 943 48.10 8.98 -15.44
C LEU A 943 46.74 8.98 -14.71
N CYS A 944 46.68 8.39 -13.51
CA CYS A 944 45.44 8.22 -12.74
C CYS A 944 45.32 9.12 -11.49
N THR A 945 46.26 10.06 -11.26
CA THR A 945 46.20 11.00 -10.11
C THR A 945 45.09 12.02 -10.26
N ASP A 946 44.90 12.51 -11.48
CA ASP A 946 44.01 13.63 -11.84
C ASP A 946 42.65 13.12 -12.36
N ALA A 947 42.32 11.86 -12.03
CA ALA A 947 41.14 11.16 -12.50
C ALA A 947 39.92 11.46 -11.60
N VAL A 948 38.94 12.18 -12.14
CA VAL A 948 37.70 12.55 -11.44
C VAL A 948 36.51 12.23 -12.32
N THR A 949 35.69 11.28 -11.87
CA THR A 949 34.49 10.80 -12.58
C THR A 949 33.24 11.28 -11.85
N THR A 950 32.42 12.12 -12.51
CA THR A 950 31.12 12.56 -11.97
C THR A 950 30.00 11.95 -12.80
N ILE A 951 29.05 11.25 -12.17
CA ILE A 951 27.80 10.85 -12.83
C ILE A 951 26.79 11.99 -12.69
N LEU A 952 26.11 12.32 -13.79
CA LEU A 952 25.00 13.27 -13.85
C LEU A 952 23.65 12.53 -13.88
N ASN A 953 23.53 11.51 -14.73
CA ASN A 953 22.33 10.67 -14.84
C ASN A 953 22.65 9.28 -15.45
N VAL A 954 21.72 8.33 -15.28
CA VAL A 954 21.75 7.02 -15.93
C VAL A 954 20.37 6.62 -16.45
N ILE A 955 20.34 6.02 -17.64
CA ILE A 955 19.17 5.36 -18.22
C ILE A 955 19.48 3.86 -18.33
N ILE A 956 18.56 3.00 -17.90
CA ILE A 956 18.68 1.54 -17.95
C ILE A 956 17.45 1.01 -18.66
N GLU A 957 17.64 0.20 -19.70
CA GLU A 957 16.55 -0.36 -20.51
C GLU A 957 16.82 -1.84 -20.82
N LYS A 958 15.88 -2.73 -20.48
CA LYS A 958 15.96 -4.13 -20.91
C LYS A 958 15.77 -4.19 -22.42
N LYS A 959 16.70 -4.86 -23.12
CA LYS A 959 16.51 -5.29 -24.50
C LYS A 959 15.71 -6.59 -24.49
N GLU A 960 14.77 -6.67 -25.43
CA GLU A 960 14.04 -7.90 -25.81
C GLU A 960 15.01 -8.96 -26.36
#